data_AF-A0A1I4ULM8-F1
#
_entry.id   AF-A0A1I4ULM8-F1
#
_cell.length_a   1.000
_cell.length_b   1.000
_cell.length_c   1.000
_cell.angle_alpha   90.00
_cell.angle_beta   90.00
_cell.angle_gamma   90.00
#
_symmetry.space_group_name_H-M   'P 1'
#
loop_
_entity.id
_entity.type
_entity.pdbx_description
1 polymer ?
#
loop_
_entity_poly.entity_id
_entity_poly.type
_entity_poly.pdbx_seq_one_letter_code
_entity_poly.pdbx_strand_id
1 'polypeptide(L)'
;MRPPSGMQTSPAIPTPAPSGARGSVDMRLRRGARPAPTHPQPPTHPTHPTRIAIIGGGPGGLYAAALLKRLNPTREITVWERNPPNDTFGFGVVLSDETLGGIEHADPTVHEALQAHFTRWDAIDIVHRGTRHTSGGHGFAALGRRTLLRILNDRCRALGVDLRFGTEAPYPSWLCETYDLVIAADGVHSATREAYAQVFRPTVETHRCRYIWLAADFAFEAFRFEIAETEHGVAQLHGYPYAPDASTVIVEMREEVWRAAGLDRADERESVERCAKLFADALGGRPLRSNNSTWTTFRTVVNERWSHGNLVLLGDAAHTAHFSIGSGTKLAVEDALALVACLEEQPDQERALRAYEEERRPVVASTQRAARASLEWFENIGLHLDQPSRQFAFNLLTRSRRVTHDNLRLRDAHFTGAVEREFGCPPGTPPMFTPFRLRGLTLRNRVVVSPMDMYSATDGVPGDFHLVHLGARALGGAGLVMTEMVCVSPEGRITPGCAGLWNARQADAWRRTVSFVHRHAPGTAVGVQLGHSGRKGSTKLMWEGIDEPLDTGNWPLAAASPLPYKPGSQTPRALSRAQLTDIREQFASAALRAARSGFDLLELHCAHGYLLSGFLSPLTNRRTDRYGGPLEHRLRFPLEVFDAVRAVWPEERPMTVRISATDWADGGTTAEDAVAIARAFAAHGADAIDVSTGQVVADEHPEYGRSYQTPYADRIRHEVGVPVIAVGAISSWDDVNSLLLAGRTDLCALARPHLYDPHWTLHAAAEQGYEGPGAPWPAPYRAGSRRPNTGRTDAPRPRLTLS
;
A
#
# COMPACT_ATOMS: atom_id res chain seq x y z
N MET A 1 51.94 -30.36 6.27
CA MET A 1 53.39 -30.48 6.56
C MET A 1 53.98 -29.08 6.70
N ARG A 2 54.70 -28.82 7.79
CA ARG A 2 55.52 -27.63 8.09
C ARG A 2 57.02 -27.99 7.86
N PRO A 3 58.01 -27.07 8.02
CA PRO A 3 58.63 -26.08 7.10
C PRO A 3 60.13 -26.44 6.82
N PRO A 4 61.02 -25.53 6.33
CA PRO A 4 61.89 -24.65 7.18
C PRO A 4 62.12 -23.23 6.56
N SER A 5 62.18 -22.09 7.26
CA SER A 5 63.12 -21.50 8.25
C SER A 5 64.43 -20.87 7.71
N GLY A 6 64.64 -19.56 7.96
CA GLY A 6 65.94 -18.85 7.91
C GLY A 6 65.82 -17.31 7.84
N MET A 7 65.73 -16.61 9.00
CA MET A 7 66.68 -15.61 9.57
C MET A 7 66.75 -14.24 8.86
N GLN A 8 66.21 -13.16 9.44
CA GLN A 8 66.72 -12.28 10.54
C GLN A 8 67.78 -11.24 10.11
N THR A 9 67.43 -9.95 10.16
CA THR A 9 68.17 -8.88 10.87
C THR A 9 67.20 -7.75 11.24
N SER A 10 67.46 -7.11 12.38
CA SER A 10 66.68 -6.09 13.11
C SER A 10 67.72 -5.19 13.82
N PRO A 11 67.39 -4.21 14.67
CA PRO A 11 66.42 -3.09 14.63
C PRO A 11 67.06 -1.76 15.15
N ALA A 12 66.28 -0.68 15.29
CA ALA A 12 66.29 0.16 16.52
C ALA A 12 65.28 1.34 16.46
N ILE A 13 64.36 1.36 17.43
CA ILE A 13 63.66 2.54 17.98
C ILE A 13 63.92 2.50 19.50
N PRO A 14 64.13 3.63 20.20
CA PRO A 14 64.33 3.62 21.65
C PRO A 14 63.02 3.82 22.45
N THR A 15 62.91 3.06 23.53
CA THR A 15 61.92 3.13 24.64
C THR A 15 62.54 3.92 25.83
N PRO A 16 61.78 4.36 26.87
CA PRO A 16 61.36 3.44 27.95
C PRO A 16 60.01 3.73 28.65
N ALA A 17 59.56 2.68 29.35
CA ALA A 17 58.34 2.47 30.15
C ALA A 17 58.53 2.96 31.63
N PRO A 18 57.87 2.45 32.72
CA PRO A 18 56.73 1.51 32.89
C PRO A 18 55.74 1.90 34.04
N SER A 19 54.60 1.22 34.21
CA SER A 19 54.34 0.19 35.25
C SER A 19 52.90 0.40 35.75
N GLY A 20 52.07 -0.54 36.23
CA GLY A 20 51.95 -2.00 36.35
C GLY A 20 50.42 -2.22 36.54
N ALA A 21 49.77 -3.39 36.62
CA ALA A 21 50.09 -4.80 36.62
C ALA A 21 48.83 -5.48 37.21
N ARG A 22 48.27 -6.51 36.53
CA ARG A 22 47.41 -7.62 37.06
C ARG A 22 46.00 -7.23 37.55
N GLY A 23 44.92 -7.99 37.37
CA GLY A 23 44.66 -9.30 36.78
C GLY A 23 43.26 -9.79 37.22
N SER A 24 42.46 -10.27 36.27
CA SER A 24 41.60 -11.47 36.32
C SER A 24 40.44 -11.66 37.36
N VAL A 25 39.25 -11.92 36.79
CA VAL A 25 38.13 -12.85 37.12
C VAL A 25 37.15 -12.65 38.30
N ASP A 26 35.87 -12.67 37.92
CA ASP A 26 34.67 -13.35 38.45
C ASP A 26 33.84 -12.93 39.70
N MET A 27 32.54 -13.19 39.52
CA MET A 27 31.43 -13.47 40.46
C MET A 27 30.79 -12.40 41.36
N ARG A 28 29.53 -12.10 40.99
CA ARG A 28 28.26 -12.04 41.77
C ARG A 28 28.25 -11.78 43.31
N LEU A 29 27.35 -10.83 43.65
CA LEU A 29 26.38 -10.75 44.77
C LEU A 29 26.71 -9.94 46.06
N ARG A 30 25.81 -8.94 46.27
CA ARG A 30 25.19 -8.41 47.51
C ARG A 30 25.88 -7.31 48.36
N ARG A 31 25.09 -6.22 48.46
CA ARG A 31 24.80 -5.30 49.59
C ARG A 31 25.93 -4.49 50.23
N GLY A 32 25.80 -3.17 50.11
CA GLY A 32 26.37 -2.18 51.02
C GLY A 32 25.75 -0.81 50.78
N ALA A 33 24.77 -0.44 51.62
CA ALA A 33 24.16 0.89 51.66
C ALA A 33 25.13 1.94 52.25
N ARG A 34 25.06 3.21 51.79
CA ARG A 34 25.48 4.44 52.51
C ARG A 34 24.92 5.70 51.78
N PRO A 35 24.85 6.87 52.44
CA PRO A 35 23.59 7.60 52.65
C PRO A 35 23.43 8.87 51.79
N ALA A 36 22.21 9.39 51.77
CA ALA A 36 21.77 10.59 51.08
C ALA A 36 22.41 11.89 51.62
N PRO A 37 22.66 12.91 50.76
CA PRO A 37 22.65 14.30 51.18
C PRO A 37 21.23 14.86 51.07
N THR A 38 20.72 15.28 52.21
CA THR A 38 19.47 16.02 52.42
C THR A 38 19.55 17.42 51.83
N HIS A 39 18.81 17.66 50.76
CA HIS A 39 18.16 18.94 50.49
C HIS A 39 16.69 18.62 50.15
N PRO A 40 15.71 19.28 50.78
CA PRO A 40 14.33 19.12 50.34
C PRO A 40 14.20 19.85 49.00
N GLN A 41 14.31 19.10 47.89
CA GLN A 41 13.61 19.53 46.69
C GLN A 41 12.11 19.48 47.04
N PRO A 42 11.34 20.54 46.77
CA PRO A 42 9.89 20.44 46.87
C PRO A 42 9.42 19.33 45.93
N PRO A 43 8.35 18.58 46.27
CA PRO A 43 7.81 17.61 45.34
C PRO A 43 7.43 18.37 44.07
N THR A 44 8.11 18.09 42.96
CA THR A 44 7.60 18.40 41.63
C THR A 44 6.40 17.48 41.43
N HIS A 45 5.26 17.89 41.96
CA HIS A 45 3.99 17.38 41.48
C HIS A 45 3.96 17.66 39.99
N PRO A 46 3.81 16.65 39.12
CA PRO A 46 3.60 16.91 37.71
C PRO A 46 2.39 17.84 37.58
N THR A 47 2.57 18.95 36.86
CA THR A 47 1.51 19.92 36.57
C THR A 47 0.59 19.31 35.51
N HIS A 48 -0.12 18.25 35.88
CA HIS A 48 -1.15 17.67 35.03
C HIS A 48 -2.35 18.61 35.01
N PRO A 49 -3.03 18.74 33.87
CA PRO A 49 -4.12 19.70 33.70
C PRO A 49 -5.25 19.40 34.69
N THR A 50 -5.70 20.46 35.38
CA THR A 50 -6.78 20.40 36.37
C THR A 50 -8.09 20.91 35.79
N ARG A 51 -8.06 21.95 34.96
CA ARG A 51 -9.21 22.51 34.25
C ARG A 51 -9.12 22.14 32.78
N ILE A 52 -10.04 21.31 32.28
CA ILE A 52 -10.01 20.77 30.92
C ILE A 52 -11.27 21.16 30.17
N ALA A 53 -11.08 21.73 28.98
CA ALA A 53 -12.13 22.04 28.02
C ALA A 53 -12.17 20.99 26.92
N ILE A 54 -13.35 20.47 26.58
CA ILE A 54 -13.53 19.53 25.48
C ILE A 54 -14.59 20.08 24.52
N ILE A 55 -14.18 20.30 23.27
CA ILE A 55 -15.04 20.80 22.20
C ILE A 55 -15.54 19.58 21.42
N GLY A 56 -16.83 19.25 21.53
CA GLY A 56 -17.46 18.11 20.87
C GLY A 56 -17.79 16.95 21.82
N GLY A 57 -19.06 16.55 21.83
CA GLY A 57 -19.63 15.44 22.59
C GLY A 57 -19.77 14.14 21.78
N GLY A 58 -18.87 13.91 20.82
CA GLY A 58 -18.78 12.64 20.10
C GLY A 58 -18.10 11.53 20.94
N PRO A 59 -17.96 10.29 20.40
CA PRO A 59 -17.39 9.17 21.15
C PRO A 59 -15.99 9.45 21.71
N GLY A 60 -15.11 10.10 20.93
CA GLY A 60 -13.77 10.46 21.37
C GLY A 60 -13.76 11.49 22.51
N GLY A 61 -14.50 12.59 22.36
CA GLY A 61 -14.56 13.66 23.37
C GLY A 61 -15.18 13.20 24.69
N LEU A 62 -16.31 12.50 24.64
CA LEU A 62 -16.96 11.95 25.84
C LEU A 62 -16.09 10.90 26.52
N TYR A 63 -15.44 10.02 25.76
CA TYR A 63 -14.61 8.98 26.36
C TYR A 63 -13.33 9.55 26.97
N ALA A 64 -12.69 10.53 26.33
CA ALA A 64 -11.58 11.28 26.93
C ALA A 64 -12.01 11.95 28.25
N ALA A 65 -13.19 12.59 28.28
CA ALA A 65 -13.73 13.21 29.49
C ALA A 65 -13.90 12.19 30.63
N ALA A 66 -14.51 11.04 30.34
CA ALA A 66 -14.73 9.98 31.31
C ALA A 66 -13.40 9.42 31.86
N LEU A 67 -12.44 9.11 31.00
CA LEU A 67 -11.14 8.58 31.40
C LEU A 67 -10.34 9.58 32.26
N LEU A 68 -10.28 10.85 31.83
CA LEU A 68 -9.57 11.91 32.57
C LEU A 68 -10.16 12.11 33.96
N LYS A 69 -11.50 12.15 34.07
CA LYS A 69 -12.21 12.32 35.35
C LYS A 69 -12.07 11.10 36.26
N ARG A 70 -12.03 9.88 35.69
CA ARG A 70 -11.82 8.63 36.43
C ARG A 70 -10.42 8.55 37.04
N LEU A 71 -9.39 8.96 36.30
CA LEU A 71 -8.00 8.95 36.77
C LEU A 71 -7.76 9.98 37.88
N ASN A 72 -8.37 11.16 37.75
CA ASN A 72 -8.32 12.17 38.81
C ASN A 72 -9.69 12.85 38.99
N PRO A 73 -10.46 12.47 40.03
CA PRO A 73 -11.78 13.04 40.31
C PRO A 73 -11.78 14.56 40.59
N THR A 74 -10.64 15.14 40.97
CA THR A 74 -10.54 16.59 41.25
C THR A 74 -10.47 17.45 39.99
N ARG A 75 -10.29 16.86 38.80
CA ARG A 75 -10.28 17.60 37.52
C ARG A 75 -11.64 18.25 37.24
N GLU A 76 -11.65 19.53 36.91
CA GLU A 76 -12.82 20.23 36.38
C GLU A 76 -12.86 20.04 34.87
N ILE A 77 -13.84 19.30 34.36
CA ILE A 77 -13.97 19.00 32.93
C ILE A 77 -15.29 19.54 32.42
N THR A 78 -15.23 20.38 31.38
CA THR A 78 -16.40 20.90 30.67
C THR A 78 -16.40 20.38 29.23
N VAL A 79 -17.49 19.75 28.82
CA VAL A 79 -17.72 19.31 27.44
C VAL A 79 -18.80 20.19 26.81
N TRP A 80 -18.51 20.81 25.67
CA TRP A 80 -19.50 21.53 24.86
C TRP A 80 -19.91 20.70 23.66
N GLU A 81 -21.22 20.52 23.47
CA GLU A 81 -21.80 19.86 22.31
C GLU A 81 -22.92 20.74 21.74
N ARG A 82 -22.76 21.12 20.47
CA ARG A 82 -23.72 22.00 19.77
C ARG A 82 -25.07 21.33 19.54
N ASN A 83 -25.09 20.00 19.43
CA ASN A 83 -26.30 19.24 19.18
C ASN A 83 -26.99 18.80 20.49
N PRO A 84 -28.29 18.48 20.45
CA PRO A 84 -28.95 17.78 21.55
C PRO A 84 -28.32 16.40 21.82
N PRO A 85 -28.40 15.86 23.05
CA PRO A 85 -27.77 14.58 23.41
C PRO A 85 -28.32 13.36 22.66
N ASN A 86 -29.51 13.48 22.04
CA ASN A 86 -30.17 12.43 21.28
C ASN A 86 -30.02 12.61 19.76
N ASP A 87 -29.43 13.72 19.30
CA ASP A 87 -29.26 14.01 17.89
C ASP A 87 -27.96 13.37 17.40
N THR A 88 -28.07 12.38 16.51
CA THR A 88 -26.94 11.54 16.09
C THR A 88 -26.97 11.30 14.59
N PHE A 89 -25.85 11.57 13.93
CA PHE A 89 -25.66 11.21 12.53
C PHE A 89 -25.15 9.77 12.40
N GLY A 90 -25.88 8.94 11.63
CA GLY A 90 -25.59 7.51 11.45
C GLY A 90 -26.23 6.60 12.51
N PHE A 91 -26.37 5.32 12.19
CA PHE A 91 -27.18 4.38 12.97
C PHE A 91 -26.36 3.41 13.83
N GLY A 92 -25.50 2.59 13.22
CA GLY A 92 -24.67 1.60 13.91
C GLY A 92 -23.18 1.96 13.92
N VAL A 93 -22.47 1.42 14.90
CA VAL A 93 -21.00 1.51 15.00
C VAL A 93 -20.44 0.10 15.22
N VAL A 94 -19.44 -0.26 14.42
CA VAL A 94 -18.66 -1.49 14.60
C VAL A 94 -17.45 -1.20 15.47
N LEU A 95 -17.20 -2.03 16.49
CA LEU A 95 -16.00 -1.98 17.31
C LEU A 95 -15.27 -3.33 17.22
N SER A 96 -13.95 -3.29 17.05
CA SER A 96 -13.14 -4.53 17.03
C SER A 96 -12.83 -5.02 18.44
N ASP A 97 -12.63 -6.32 18.60
CA ASP A 97 -12.28 -6.95 19.89
C ASP A 97 -11.05 -6.31 20.56
N GLU A 98 -10.05 -5.91 19.78
CA GLU A 98 -8.87 -5.17 20.28
C GLU A 98 -9.26 -3.87 20.98
N THR A 99 -10.13 -3.07 20.35
CA THR A 99 -10.65 -1.82 20.91
C THR A 99 -11.48 -2.10 22.16
N LEU A 100 -12.27 -3.19 22.17
CA LEU A 100 -13.04 -3.59 23.34
C LEU A 100 -12.14 -4.01 24.50
N GLY A 101 -11.04 -4.73 24.26
CA GLY A 101 -10.05 -5.08 25.27
C GLY A 101 -9.35 -3.84 25.86
N GLY A 102 -9.06 -2.83 25.02
CA GLY A 102 -8.56 -1.54 25.48
C GLY A 102 -9.55 -0.81 26.39
N ILE A 103 -10.85 -0.81 26.03
CA ILE A 103 -11.92 -0.25 26.87
C ILE A 103 -12.10 -1.07 28.15
N GLU A 104 -12.02 -2.40 28.10
CA GLU A 104 -12.14 -3.26 29.28
C GLU A 104 -11.06 -2.95 30.32
N HIS A 105 -9.81 -2.79 29.88
CA HIS A 105 -8.72 -2.42 30.77
C HIS A 105 -8.88 -1.00 31.34
N ALA A 106 -9.30 -0.05 30.51
CA ALA A 106 -9.33 1.37 30.85
C ALA A 106 -10.63 1.84 31.51
N ASP A 107 -11.77 1.19 31.31
CA ASP A 107 -13.04 1.46 31.99
C ASP A 107 -13.97 0.23 31.92
N PRO A 108 -13.84 -0.73 32.86
CA PRO A 108 -14.65 -1.94 32.89
C PRO A 108 -16.17 -1.67 32.90
N THR A 109 -16.60 -0.55 33.50
CA THR A 109 -18.03 -0.16 33.56
C THR A 109 -18.58 0.20 32.18
N VAL A 110 -17.81 0.94 31.39
CA VAL A 110 -18.20 1.25 30.01
C VAL A 110 -18.16 -0.02 29.16
N HIS A 111 -17.13 -0.85 29.33
CA HIS A 111 -17.04 -2.12 28.63
C HIS A 111 -18.26 -3.02 28.87
N GLU A 112 -18.64 -3.26 30.13
CA GLU A 112 -19.81 -4.07 30.49
C GLU A 112 -21.11 -3.51 29.89
N ALA A 113 -21.29 -2.18 29.97
CA ALA A 113 -22.45 -1.51 29.39
C ALA A 113 -22.51 -1.65 27.86
N LEU A 114 -21.38 -1.56 27.16
CA LEU A 114 -21.30 -1.79 25.71
C LEU A 114 -21.59 -3.25 25.37
N GLN A 115 -21.02 -4.19 26.13
CA GLN A 115 -21.19 -5.64 25.94
C GLN A 115 -22.65 -6.07 25.98
N ALA A 116 -23.45 -5.48 26.87
CA ALA A 116 -24.88 -5.76 27.01
C ALA A 116 -25.71 -5.40 25.76
N HIS A 117 -25.17 -4.59 24.85
CA HIS A 117 -25.88 -4.07 23.68
C HIS A 117 -25.28 -4.51 22.34
N PHE A 118 -24.19 -5.28 22.32
CA PHE A 118 -23.60 -5.74 21.05
C PHE A 118 -24.48 -6.75 20.33
N THR A 119 -24.69 -6.49 19.05
CA THR A 119 -25.10 -7.50 18.07
C THR A 119 -23.85 -8.06 17.41
N ARG A 120 -23.76 -9.38 17.34
CA ARG A 120 -22.59 -10.09 16.79
C ARG A 120 -22.98 -10.95 15.60
N TRP A 121 -22.09 -11.01 14.63
CA TRP A 121 -22.18 -11.87 13.46
C TRP A 121 -20.77 -12.08 12.90
N ASP A 122 -20.58 -13.06 12.03
CA ASP A 122 -19.27 -13.37 11.45
C ASP A 122 -19.26 -13.44 9.92
N ALA A 123 -20.43 -13.52 9.32
CA ALA A 123 -20.61 -13.65 7.88
C ALA A 123 -20.62 -12.30 7.15
N ILE A 124 -20.09 -12.32 5.92
CA ILE A 124 -20.25 -11.26 4.92
C ILE A 124 -20.93 -11.89 3.71
N ASP A 125 -22.07 -11.34 3.31
CA ASP A 125 -22.77 -11.64 2.07
C ASP A 125 -22.38 -10.60 1.01
N ILE A 126 -21.95 -11.07 -0.15
CA ILE A 126 -21.67 -10.26 -1.34
C ILE A 126 -22.63 -10.71 -2.44
N VAL A 127 -23.45 -9.78 -2.94
CA VAL A 127 -24.35 -10.03 -4.06
C VAL A 127 -23.97 -9.19 -5.26
N HIS A 128 -23.71 -9.89 -6.35
CA HIS A 128 -23.31 -9.32 -7.62
C HIS A 128 -24.02 -10.10 -8.74
N ARG A 129 -24.75 -9.39 -9.62
CA ARG A 129 -25.55 -9.96 -10.72
C ARG A 129 -26.45 -11.13 -10.27
N GLY A 130 -27.18 -10.90 -9.17
CA GLY A 130 -28.11 -11.87 -8.58
C GLY A 130 -27.47 -13.11 -7.93
N THR A 131 -26.14 -13.22 -7.97
CA THR A 131 -25.42 -14.33 -7.32
C THR A 131 -24.92 -13.89 -5.95
N ARG A 132 -25.27 -14.65 -4.92
CA ARG A 132 -24.79 -14.42 -3.55
C ARG A 132 -23.64 -15.35 -3.19
N HIS A 133 -22.57 -14.75 -2.68
CA HIS A 133 -21.48 -15.46 -2.03
C HIS A 133 -21.39 -15.04 -0.57
N THR A 134 -21.26 -16.01 0.32
CA THR A 134 -21.08 -15.79 1.76
C THR A 134 -19.66 -16.18 2.16
N SER A 135 -19.00 -15.34 2.94
CA SER A 135 -17.72 -15.64 3.58
C SER A 135 -17.85 -15.48 5.10
N GLY A 136 -17.54 -16.53 5.85
CA GLY A 136 -17.64 -16.57 7.31
C GLY A 136 -16.35 -16.22 8.05
N GLY A 137 -16.39 -16.31 9.39
CA GLY A 137 -15.18 -16.21 10.23
C GLY A 137 -14.55 -14.82 10.35
N HIS A 138 -15.24 -13.75 9.96
CA HIS A 138 -14.71 -12.39 10.06
C HIS A 138 -14.81 -11.80 11.46
N GLY A 139 -15.84 -12.17 12.22
CA GLY A 139 -16.10 -11.72 13.60
C GLY A 139 -16.35 -10.22 13.70
N PHE A 140 -17.62 -9.83 13.85
CA PHE A 140 -18.04 -8.44 14.00
C PHE A 140 -18.90 -8.26 15.24
N ALA A 141 -18.78 -7.08 15.84
CA ALA A 141 -19.66 -6.61 16.90
C ALA A 141 -20.07 -5.16 16.60
N ALA A 142 -21.37 -4.88 16.64
CA ALA A 142 -21.88 -3.53 16.49
C ALA A 142 -22.98 -3.21 17.48
N LEU A 143 -23.11 -1.92 17.79
CA LEU A 143 -24.20 -1.38 18.58
C LEU A 143 -24.74 -0.10 17.94
N GLY A 144 -25.95 0.29 18.32
CA GLY A 144 -26.52 1.58 17.91
C GLY A 144 -25.68 2.75 18.41
N ARG A 145 -25.36 3.72 17.53
CA ARG A 145 -24.59 4.93 17.84
C ARG A 145 -25.24 5.76 18.94
N ARG A 146 -26.57 5.88 18.92
CA ARG A 146 -27.35 6.53 19.98
C ARG A 146 -27.16 5.83 21.33
N THR A 147 -27.10 4.51 21.34
CA THR A 147 -26.84 3.73 22.56
C THR A 147 -25.41 3.94 23.07
N LEU A 148 -24.41 3.93 22.18
CA LEU A 148 -23.02 4.25 22.52
C LEU A 148 -22.91 5.63 23.19
N LEU A 149 -23.45 6.68 22.56
CA LEU A 149 -23.40 8.04 23.10
C LEU A 149 -24.16 8.16 24.42
N ARG A 150 -25.31 7.51 24.57
CA ARG A 150 -26.03 7.45 25.85
C ARG A 150 -25.17 6.85 26.96
N ILE A 151 -24.51 5.72 26.72
CA ILE A 151 -23.63 5.06 27.71
C ILE A 151 -22.49 6.00 28.13
N LEU A 152 -21.83 6.66 27.17
CA LEU A 152 -20.74 7.58 27.46
C LEU A 152 -21.24 8.85 28.18
N ASN A 153 -22.42 9.37 27.82
CA ASN A 153 -23.06 10.49 28.51
C ASN A 153 -23.40 10.15 29.97
N ASP A 154 -24.01 8.99 30.19
CA ASP A 154 -24.38 8.51 31.52
C ASP A 154 -23.12 8.29 32.36
N ARG A 155 -22.04 7.76 31.76
CA ARG A 155 -20.73 7.62 32.42
C ARG A 155 -20.13 8.97 32.81
N CYS A 156 -20.13 9.95 31.91
CA CYS A 156 -19.63 11.30 32.19
C CYS A 156 -20.40 11.98 33.32
N ARG A 157 -21.73 11.89 33.31
CA ARG A 157 -22.59 12.42 34.38
C ARG A 157 -22.32 11.75 35.72
N ALA A 158 -22.20 10.43 35.74
CA ALA A 158 -21.90 9.67 36.96
C ALA A 158 -20.54 10.04 37.57
N LEU A 159 -19.58 10.44 36.73
CA LEU A 159 -18.26 10.91 37.17
C LEU A 159 -18.22 12.42 37.50
N GLY A 160 -19.31 13.16 37.30
CA GLY A 160 -19.41 14.59 37.58
C GLY A 160 -18.70 15.49 36.55
N VAL A 161 -18.72 15.11 35.27
CA VAL A 161 -18.31 15.98 34.15
C VAL A 161 -19.42 17.00 33.84
N ASP A 162 -19.07 18.26 33.60
CA ASP A 162 -20.00 19.32 33.18
C ASP A 162 -20.31 19.18 31.68
N LEU A 163 -21.46 18.59 31.34
CA LEU A 163 -21.91 18.38 29.96
C LEU A 163 -22.88 19.49 29.51
N ARG A 164 -22.47 20.29 28.53
CA ARG A 164 -23.25 21.40 27.96
C ARG A 164 -23.71 21.07 26.54
N PHE A 165 -24.88 20.45 26.43
CA PHE A 165 -25.54 20.15 25.15
C PHE A 165 -26.32 21.35 24.60
N GLY A 166 -26.59 21.35 23.29
CA GLY A 166 -27.27 22.47 22.61
C GLY A 166 -26.51 23.78 22.72
N THR A 167 -25.20 23.74 23.01
CA THR A 167 -24.39 24.90 23.35
C THR A 167 -23.14 24.91 22.48
N GLU A 168 -22.95 25.96 21.69
CA GLU A 168 -21.72 26.20 20.94
C GLU A 168 -20.56 26.40 21.93
N ALA A 169 -19.41 25.80 21.65
CA ALA A 169 -18.22 26.04 22.44
C ALA A 169 -17.74 27.49 22.28
N PRO A 170 -17.18 28.12 23.33
CA PRO A 170 -16.46 29.38 23.17
C PRO A 170 -15.33 29.26 22.16
N TYR A 171 -14.87 30.41 21.63
CA TYR A 171 -13.75 30.42 20.69
C TYR A 171 -12.53 29.69 21.26
N PRO A 172 -11.88 28.81 20.48
CA PRO A 172 -10.75 28.03 20.94
C PRO A 172 -9.62 28.84 21.58
N SER A 173 -9.35 30.06 21.12
CA SER A 173 -8.34 30.95 21.72
C SER A 173 -8.66 31.31 23.17
N TRP A 174 -9.91 31.65 23.46
CA TRP A 174 -10.36 31.94 24.82
C TRP A 174 -10.29 30.70 25.71
N LEU A 175 -10.64 29.53 25.17
CA LEU A 175 -10.50 28.27 25.90
C LEU A 175 -9.02 27.98 26.25
N CYS A 176 -8.10 28.22 25.32
CA CYS A 176 -6.66 28.03 25.55
C CYS A 176 -6.10 28.98 26.62
N GLU A 177 -6.67 30.18 26.78
CA GLU A 177 -6.29 31.14 27.81
C GLU A 177 -6.87 30.81 29.20
N THR A 178 -8.01 30.11 29.26
CA THR A 178 -8.80 29.94 30.49
C THR A 178 -8.79 28.51 31.07
N TYR A 179 -8.37 27.53 30.28
CA TYR A 179 -8.25 26.12 30.67
C TYR A 179 -6.80 25.64 30.54
N ASP A 180 -6.42 24.65 31.35
CA ASP A 180 -5.08 24.08 31.35
C ASP A 180 -4.83 23.21 30.10
N LEU A 181 -5.90 22.55 29.61
CA LEU A 181 -5.90 21.71 28.41
C LEU A 181 -7.21 21.91 27.63
N VAL A 182 -7.11 22.02 26.31
CA VAL A 182 -8.24 22.04 25.38
C VAL A 182 -8.14 20.86 24.44
N ILE A 183 -9.17 20.01 24.42
CA ILE A 183 -9.30 18.86 23.51
C ILE A 183 -10.37 19.20 22.47
N ALA A 184 -9.95 19.34 21.22
CA ALA A 184 -10.83 19.56 20.08
C ALA A 184 -11.24 18.23 19.44
N ALA A 185 -12.43 17.77 19.79
CA ALA A 185 -13.09 16.58 19.24
C ALA A 185 -14.36 16.96 18.42
N ASP A 186 -14.32 18.14 17.78
CA ASP A 186 -15.42 18.80 17.06
C ASP A 186 -15.65 18.27 15.63
N GLY A 187 -15.06 17.12 15.32
CA GLY A 187 -15.37 16.30 14.15
C GLY A 187 -14.75 16.78 12.83
N VAL A 188 -15.19 16.19 11.72
CA VAL A 188 -14.63 16.45 10.38
C VAL A 188 -14.73 17.92 9.95
N HIS A 189 -15.74 18.64 10.43
CA HIS A 189 -15.95 20.08 10.21
C HIS A 189 -15.41 20.94 11.37
N SER A 190 -14.33 20.50 12.00
CA SER A 190 -13.69 21.19 13.14
C SER A 190 -13.41 22.65 12.84
N ALA A 191 -14.16 23.54 13.50
CA ALA A 191 -13.89 24.99 13.50
C ALA A 191 -12.57 25.28 14.20
N THR A 192 -12.18 24.45 15.16
CA THR A 192 -10.91 24.57 15.88
C THR A 192 -9.71 24.32 14.97
N ARG A 193 -9.75 23.27 14.16
CA ARG A 193 -8.72 22.98 13.15
C ARG A 193 -8.61 24.11 12.14
N GLU A 194 -9.74 24.68 11.71
CA GLU A 194 -9.78 25.81 10.78
C GLU A 194 -9.18 27.08 11.39
N ALA A 195 -9.51 27.40 12.65
CA ALA A 195 -8.97 28.57 13.35
C ALA A 195 -7.44 28.53 13.56
N TYR A 196 -6.86 27.32 13.61
CA TYR A 196 -5.42 27.09 13.76
C TYR A 196 -4.79 26.41 12.53
N ALA A 197 -5.37 26.61 11.34
CA ALA A 197 -4.89 25.96 10.12
C ALA A 197 -3.41 26.25 9.80
N GLN A 198 -2.92 27.44 10.16
CA GLN A 198 -1.50 27.81 10.04
C GLN A 198 -0.55 26.93 10.89
N VAL A 199 -1.07 26.34 11.97
CA VAL A 199 -0.31 25.45 12.86
C VAL A 199 -0.49 23.99 12.46
N PHE A 200 -1.74 23.55 12.32
CA PHE A 200 -2.04 22.14 12.04
C PHE A 200 -1.77 21.75 10.59
N ARG A 201 -1.82 22.71 9.67
CA ARG A 201 -1.65 22.55 8.22
C ARG A 201 -2.49 21.39 7.69
N PRO A 202 -3.83 21.52 7.73
CA PRO A 202 -4.73 20.46 7.30
C PRO A 202 -4.70 20.30 5.77
N THR A 203 -4.65 19.05 5.33
CA THR A 203 -5.03 18.64 3.98
C THR A 203 -6.41 17.99 4.05
N VAL A 204 -7.38 18.56 3.33
CA VAL A 204 -8.76 18.04 3.26
C VAL A 204 -9.09 17.68 1.83
N GLU A 205 -9.24 16.39 1.57
CA GLU A 205 -9.57 15.83 0.25
C GLU A 205 -11.04 15.40 0.23
N THR A 206 -11.81 15.85 -0.76
CA THR A 206 -13.21 15.44 -0.96
C THR A 206 -13.29 14.42 -2.08
N HIS A 207 -13.97 13.30 -1.81
CA HIS A 207 -14.03 12.13 -2.70
C HIS A 207 -15.24 12.15 -3.64
N ARG A 208 -15.23 11.25 -4.64
CA ARG A 208 -16.07 11.27 -5.84
C ARG A 208 -17.41 10.56 -5.68
N CYS A 209 -17.58 9.78 -4.60
CA CYS A 209 -18.84 9.12 -4.29
C CYS A 209 -19.74 9.96 -3.37
N ARG A 210 -21.04 9.91 -3.64
CA ARG A 210 -22.12 10.39 -2.78
C ARG A 210 -22.63 9.22 -1.96
N TYR A 211 -22.84 9.43 -0.67
CA TYR A 211 -23.44 8.42 0.19
C TYR A 211 -24.51 9.00 1.13
N ILE A 212 -25.42 8.13 1.56
CA ILE A 212 -26.46 8.44 2.55
C ILE A 212 -26.55 7.32 3.59
N TRP A 213 -26.67 7.69 4.87
CA TRP A 213 -26.88 6.76 5.98
C TRP A 213 -28.36 6.60 6.28
N LEU A 214 -28.85 5.37 6.26
CA LEU A 214 -30.23 4.96 6.50
C LEU A 214 -30.27 3.78 7.48
N ALA A 215 -31.47 3.39 7.90
CA ALA A 215 -31.71 2.19 8.71
C ALA A 215 -32.80 1.30 8.12
N ALA A 216 -32.63 -0.01 8.32
CA ALA A 216 -33.68 -1.00 8.13
C ALA A 216 -34.23 -1.41 9.50
N ASP A 217 -35.53 -1.71 9.56
CA ASP A 217 -36.22 -2.16 10.78
C ASP A 217 -36.19 -3.67 10.97
N PHE A 218 -35.07 -4.27 10.55
CA PHE A 218 -34.70 -5.65 10.79
C PHE A 218 -33.19 -5.79 10.84
N ALA A 219 -32.73 -6.87 11.48
CA ALA A 219 -31.34 -7.28 11.47
C ALA A 219 -31.04 -8.08 10.19
N PHE A 220 -30.01 -7.69 9.43
CA PHE A 220 -29.39 -8.60 8.48
C PHE A 220 -28.67 -9.72 9.24
N GLU A 221 -28.69 -10.94 8.71
CA GLU A 221 -27.96 -12.08 9.30
C GLU A 221 -26.43 -11.98 9.11
N ALA A 222 -25.99 -11.16 8.15
CA ALA A 222 -24.60 -10.96 7.76
C ALA A 222 -24.33 -9.49 7.42
N PHE A 223 -23.05 -9.10 7.35
CA PHE A 223 -22.71 -7.85 6.67
C PHE A 223 -23.03 -8.02 5.18
N ARG A 224 -23.87 -7.17 4.62
CA ARG A 224 -24.35 -7.27 3.23
C ARG A 224 -23.69 -6.22 2.35
N PHE A 225 -23.02 -6.65 1.29
CA PHE A 225 -22.71 -5.84 0.12
C PHE A 225 -23.67 -6.23 -0.99
N GLU A 226 -24.50 -5.28 -1.46
CA GLU A 226 -25.40 -5.49 -2.59
C GLU A 226 -25.02 -4.51 -3.70
N ILE A 227 -24.73 -5.03 -4.90
CA ILE A 227 -24.35 -4.22 -6.07
C ILE A 227 -25.54 -4.13 -7.02
N ALA A 228 -25.99 -2.91 -7.30
CA ALA A 228 -27.06 -2.62 -8.25
C ALA A 228 -26.50 -1.91 -9.49
N GLU A 229 -26.60 -2.59 -10.64
CA GLU A 229 -26.34 -2.00 -11.96
C GLU A 229 -27.63 -1.32 -12.46
N THR A 230 -27.61 0.00 -12.60
CA THR A 230 -28.75 0.81 -13.06
C THR A 230 -28.50 1.37 -14.46
N GLU A 231 -29.52 1.91 -15.11
CA GLU A 231 -29.38 2.62 -16.39
C GLU A 231 -28.42 3.83 -16.32
N HIS A 232 -28.16 4.36 -15.12
CA HIS A 232 -27.28 5.51 -14.88
C HIS A 232 -25.86 5.12 -14.45
N GLY A 233 -25.61 3.84 -14.15
CA GLY A 233 -24.36 3.34 -13.59
C GLY A 233 -24.56 2.53 -12.30
N VAL A 234 -23.51 2.35 -11.52
CA VAL A 234 -23.51 1.45 -10.36
C VAL A 234 -23.89 2.20 -9.09
N ALA A 235 -24.75 1.57 -8.29
CA ALA A 235 -25.01 1.91 -6.91
C ALA A 235 -24.75 0.71 -6.01
N GLN A 236 -24.38 0.95 -4.77
CA GLN A 236 -24.09 -0.11 -3.81
C GLN A 236 -24.73 0.15 -2.46
N LEU A 237 -25.13 -0.94 -1.80
CA LEU A 237 -25.65 -0.94 -0.44
C LEU A 237 -24.69 -1.68 0.49
N HIS A 238 -24.34 -1.05 1.60
CA HIS A 238 -23.61 -1.65 2.71
C HIS A 238 -24.57 -1.78 3.90
N GLY A 239 -24.97 -3.02 4.20
CA GLY A 239 -25.92 -3.35 5.26
C GLY A 239 -25.25 -4.09 6.42
N TYR A 240 -25.53 -3.73 7.67
CA TYR A 240 -25.09 -4.54 8.82
C TYR A 240 -25.96 -4.32 10.05
N PRO A 241 -26.20 -5.37 10.87
CA PRO A 241 -27.03 -5.25 12.06
C PRO A 241 -26.31 -4.44 13.15
N TYR A 242 -27.06 -3.66 13.92
CA TYR A 242 -26.56 -2.98 15.12
C TYR A 242 -27.45 -3.17 16.35
N ALA A 243 -28.61 -3.80 16.15
CA ALA A 243 -29.53 -4.26 17.18
C ALA A 243 -30.19 -5.56 16.69
N PRO A 244 -30.82 -6.36 17.58
CA PRO A 244 -31.51 -7.60 17.19
C PRO A 244 -32.62 -7.41 16.15
N ASP A 245 -33.16 -6.20 16.04
CA ASP A 245 -34.29 -5.83 15.18
C ASP A 245 -33.96 -4.65 14.25
N ALA A 246 -32.70 -4.27 14.08
CA ALA A 246 -32.34 -3.13 13.24
C ALA A 246 -30.94 -3.21 12.62
N SER A 247 -30.81 -2.62 11.43
CA SER A 247 -29.56 -2.57 10.66
C SER A 247 -29.26 -1.19 10.12
N THR A 248 -27.97 -0.89 10.01
CA THR A 248 -27.47 0.26 9.25
C THR A 248 -27.53 -0.11 7.78
N VAL A 249 -27.94 0.84 6.95
CA VAL A 249 -27.91 0.76 5.49
C VAL A 249 -27.19 2.00 4.97
N ILE A 250 -26.06 1.81 4.30
CA ILE A 250 -25.36 2.89 3.60
C ILE A 250 -25.59 2.68 2.12
N VAL A 251 -26.16 3.66 1.43
CA VAL A 251 -26.20 3.65 -0.04
C VAL A 251 -25.13 4.59 -0.55
N GLU A 252 -24.32 4.11 -1.48
CA GLU A 252 -23.21 4.86 -2.07
C GLU A 252 -23.23 4.71 -3.60
N MET A 253 -22.89 5.78 -4.31
CA MET A 253 -22.70 5.75 -5.76
C MET A 253 -21.84 6.94 -6.21
N ARG A 254 -21.28 6.85 -7.41
CA ARG A 254 -20.56 7.95 -8.06
C ARG A 254 -21.43 9.20 -8.22
N GLU A 255 -20.86 10.39 -8.08
CA GLU A 255 -21.61 11.65 -8.16
C GLU A 255 -22.37 11.79 -9.49
N GLU A 256 -21.77 11.40 -10.61
CA GLU A 256 -22.42 11.40 -11.92
C GLU A 256 -23.64 10.48 -11.98
N VAL A 257 -23.59 9.32 -11.31
CA VAL A 257 -24.71 8.36 -11.22
C VAL A 257 -25.82 8.94 -10.34
N TRP A 258 -25.46 9.53 -9.20
CA TRP A 258 -26.38 10.18 -8.27
C TRP A 258 -27.15 11.34 -8.93
N ARG A 259 -26.46 12.21 -9.69
CA ARG A 259 -27.08 13.30 -10.46
C ARG A 259 -27.97 12.76 -11.58
N ALA A 260 -27.49 11.78 -12.34
CA ALA A 260 -28.26 11.18 -13.44
C ALA A 260 -29.55 10.50 -12.94
N ALA A 261 -29.50 9.86 -11.77
CA ALA A 261 -30.66 9.29 -11.08
C ALA A 261 -31.62 10.35 -10.49
N GLY A 262 -31.25 11.63 -10.52
CA GLY A 262 -32.03 12.75 -9.99
C GLY A 262 -32.12 12.80 -8.47
N LEU A 263 -31.22 12.10 -7.76
CA LEU A 263 -31.16 12.08 -6.29
C LEU A 263 -30.57 13.38 -5.71
N ASP A 264 -29.99 14.22 -6.55
CA ASP A 264 -29.50 15.56 -6.23
C ASP A 264 -30.62 16.58 -5.99
N ARG A 265 -31.79 16.31 -6.55
CA ARG A 265 -32.99 17.14 -6.45
C ARG A 265 -34.04 16.53 -5.52
N ALA A 266 -33.81 15.31 -5.04
CA ALA A 266 -34.70 14.60 -4.14
C ALA A 266 -34.59 15.16 -2.72
N ASP A 267 -35.72 15.32 -2.04
CA ASP A 267 -35.71 15.55 -0.60
C ASP A 267 -35.33 14.28 0.18
N GLU A 268 -35.24 14.39 1.51
CA GLU A 268 -34.87 13.25 2.37
C GLU A 268 -35.82 12.06 2.18
N ARG A 269 -37.14 12.32 2.15
CA ARG A 269 -38.15 11.26 2.04
C ARG A 269 -38.06 10.58 0.67
N GLU A 270 -37.98 11.36 -0.39
CA GLU A 270 -37.87 10.85 -1.75
C GLU A 270 -36.58 10.04 -1.92
N SER A 271 -35.46 10.50 -1.34
CA SER A 271 -34.20 9.76 -1.35
C SER A 271 -34.33 8.39 -0.66
N VAL A 272 -34.97 8.34 0.50
CA VAL A 272 -35.22 7.10 1.25
C VAL A 272 -36.07 6.13 0.43
N GLU A 273 -37.19 6.58 -0.13
CA GLU A 273 -38.11 5.76 -0.92
C GLU A 273 -37.42 5.22 -2.19
N ARG A 274 -36.63 6.05 -2.88
CA ARG A 274 -35.86 5.64 -4.06
C ARG A 274 -34.77 4.64 -3.72
N CYS A 275 -34.02 4.83 -2.64
CA CYS A 275 -33.04 3.86 -2.16
C CYS A 275 -33.68 2.51 -1.79
N ALA A 276 -34.82 2.54 -1.09
CA ALA A 276 -35.55 1.32 -0.74
C ALA A 276 -36.04 0.56 -2.00
N LYS A 277 -36.51 1.28 -3.01
CA LYS A 277 -36.90 0.71 -4.31
C LYS A 277 -35.71 0.10 -5.05
N LEU A 278 -34.58 0.80 -5.08
CA LEU A 278 -33.37 0.35 -5.77
C LEU A 278 -32.82 -0.97 -5.21
N PHE A 279 -32.93 -1.16 -3.90
CA PHE A 279 -32.45 -2.37 -3.21
C PHE A 279 -33.60 -3.22 -2.66
N ALA A 280 -34.76 -3.24 -3.31
CA ALA A 280 -35.95 -3.93 -2.83
C ALA A 280 -35.69 -5.43 -2.58
N ASP A 281 -34.88 -6.09 -3.41
CA ASP A 281 -34.53 -7.50 -3.25
C ASP A 281 -33.71 -7.74 -1.98
N ALA A 282 -32.70 -6.91 -1.71
CA ALA A 282 -31.91 -6.99 -0.48
C ALA A 282 -32.74 -6.68 0.77
N LEU A 283 -33.76 -5.84 0.64
CA LEU A 283 -34.62 -5.38 1.74
C LEU A 283 -35.89 -6.22 1.93
N GLY A 284 -36.15 -7.18 1.05
CA GLY A 284 -37.42 -7.93 1.02
C GLY A 284 -38.64 -7.01 0.84
N GLY A 285 -38.49 -5.92 0.08
CA GLY A 285 -39.53 -4.92 -0.17
C GLY A 285 -39.86 -4.00 1.02
N ARG A 286 -39.10 -4.07 2.13
CA ARG A 286 -39.34 -3.26 3.34
C ARG A 286 -38.81 -1.84 3.18
N PRO A 287 -39.46 -0.85 3.84
CA PRO A 287 -39.01 0.54 3.77
C PRO A 287 -37.71 0.75 4.57
N LEU A 288 -36.96 1.78 4.16
CA LEU A 288 -35.85 2.32 4.95
C LEU A 288 -36.34 3.47 5.83
N ARG A 289 -35.58 3.78 6.87
CA ARG A 289 -35.80 4.90 7.79
C ARG A 289 -34.61 5.85 7.75
N SER A 290 -34.89 7.14 7.86
CA SER A 290 -33.88 8.18 7.99
C SER A 290 -33.84 8.76 9.40
N ASN A 291 -32.78 9.50 9.72
CA ASN A 291 -32.65 10.26 10.96
C ASN A 291 -31.91 11.56 10.65
N ASN A 292 -32.58 12.48 9.95
CA ASN A 292 -31.96 13.69 9.37
C ASN A 292 -30.85 13.31 8.37
N SER A 293 -31.16 12.33 7.51
CA SER A 293 -30.21 11.73 6.59
C SER A 293 -30.07 12.58 5.33
N THR A 294 -28.83 12.90 4.96
CA THR A 294 -28.54 13.71 3.77
C THR A 294 -27.47 13.04 2.92
N TRP A 295 -27.55 13.26 1.60
CA TRP A 295 -26.48 12.89 0.67
C TRP A 295 -25.25 13.74 0.94
N THR A 296 -24.12 13.08 1.18
CA THR A 296 -22.86 13.76 1.47
C THR A 296 -21.69 13.09 0.75
N THR A 297 -20.52 13.71 0.81
CA THR A 297 -19.26 13.21 0.25
C THR A 297 -18.29 12.99 1.39
N PHE A 298 -17.54 11.88 1.33
CA PHE A 298 -16.54 11.62 2.35
C PHE A 298 -15.39 12.61 2.23
N ARG A 299 -14.84 13.05 3.37
CA ARG A 299 -13.68 13.94 3.43
C ARG A 299 -12.54 13.23 4.15
N THR A 300 -11.42 13.05 3.47
CA THR A 300 -10.18 12.61 4.12
C THR A 300 -9.49 13.83 4.72
N VAL A 301 -9.30 13.83 6.04
CA VAL A 301 -8.58 14.84 6.79
C VAL A 301 -7.24 14.27 7.23
N VAL A 302 -6.17 15.01 6.95
CA VAL A 302 -4.82 14.76 7.46
C VAL A 302 -4.27 16.08 7.96
N ASN A 303 -3.60 16.08 9.12
CA ASN A 303 -2.93 17.27 9.67
C ASN A 303 -1.42 16.99 9.82
N GLU A 304 -0.58 17.97 9.49
CA GLU A 304 0.87 17.89 9.75
C GLU A 304 1.19 17.85 11.25
N ARG A 305 0.40 18.53 12.08
CA ARG A 305 0.50 18.52 13.55
C ARG A 305 -0.87 18.36 14.19
N TRP A 306 -0.95 17.74 15.35
CA TRP A 306 -2.20 17.52 16.07
C TRP A 306 -2.31 18.35 17.36
N SER A 307 -1.26 19.06 17.75
CA SER A 307 -1.26 19.88 18.96
C SER A 307 -0.59 21.26 18.76
N HIS A 308 -1.01 22.21 19.59
CA HIS A 308 -0.47 23.56 19.67
C HIS A 308 -0.61 24.12 21.09
N GLY A 309 0.49 24.31 21.81
CA GLY A 309 0.44 24.77 23.20
C GLY A 309 -0.36 23.78 24.07
N ASN A 310 -1.48 24.24 24.63
CA ASN A 310 -2.41 23.41 25.39
C ASN A 310 -3.63 22.91 24.59
N LEU A 311 -3.63 23.07 23.27
CA LEU A 311 -4.69 22.59 22.38
C LEU A 311 -4.25 21.29 21.69
N VAL A 312 -5.14 20.29 21.63
CA VAL A 312 -4.93 19.04 20.90
C VAL A 312 -6.18 18.65 20.10
N LEU A 313 -5.99 18.18 18.86
CA LEU A 313 -7.03 17.61 18.01
C LEU A 313 -7.23 16.13 18.36
N LEU A 314 -8.47 15.64 18.32
CA LEU A 314 -8.81 14.26 18.63
C LEU A 314 -9.89 13.70 17.68
N GLY A 315 -9.72 12.45 17.24
CA GLY A 315 -10.66 11.77 16.34
C GLY A 315 -10.78 12.47 14.98
N ASP A 316 -12.01 12.58 14.45
CA ASP A 316 -12.25 13.15 13.11
C ASP A 316 -11.80 14.62 12.93
N ALA A 317 -11.55 15.35 14.03
CA ALA A 317 -10.91 16.66 13.98
C ALA A 317 -9.43 16.56 13.55
N ALA A 318 -8.71 15.54 14.06
CA ALA A 318 -7.31 15.27 13.77
C ALA A 318 -7.11 14.49 12.47
N HIS A 319 -7.98 13.52 12.17
CA HIS A 319 -7.87 12.68 10.99
C HIS A 319 -9.14 11.87 10.75
N THR A 320 -9.44 11.53 9.50
CA THR A 320 -10.59 10.68 9.15
C THR A 320 -10.17 9.44 8.37
N ALA A 321 -10.95 8.36 8.46
CA ALA A 321 -10.80 7.15 7.66
C ALA A 321 -12.16 6.74 7.08
N HIS A 322 -12.20 6.38 5.80
CA HIS A 322 -13.44 6.02 5.11
C HIS A 322 -14.20 4.89 5.84
N PHE A 323 -15.54 5.02 5.91
CA PHE A 323 -16.41 4.09 6.63
C PHE A 323 -16.35 2.66 6.09
N SER A 324 -15.89 2.47 4.84
CA SER A 324 -15.79 1.17 4.18
C SER A 324 -14.89 0.13 4.89
N ILE A 325 -14.08 0.56 5.86
CA ILE A 325 -13.26 -0.32 6.71
C ILE A 325 -13.65 -0.24 8.20
N GLY A 326 -14.77 0.39 8.53
CA GLY A 326 -15.34 0.39 9.88
C GLY A 326 -14.47 1.01 10.98
N SER A 327 -13.66 2.03 10.65
CA SER A 327 -12.58 2.49 11.54
C SER A 327 -12.78 3.87 12.20
N GLY A 328 -13.75 4.69 11.79
CA GLY A 328 -13.88 6.08 12.29
C GLY A 328 -14.06 6.18 13.81
N THR A 329 -15.12 5.59 14.36
CA THR A 329 -15.36 5.61 15.82
C THR A 329 -14.30 4.83 16.60
N LYS A 330 -13.79 3.73 16.04
CA LYS A 330 -12.67 2.97 16.60
C LYS A 330 -11.47 3.89 16.83
N LEU A 331 -11.05 4.63 15.80
CA LEU A 331 -9.89 5.54 15.89
C LEU A 331 -10.12 6.61 16.96
N ALA A 332 -11.28 7.27 16.98
CA ALA A 332 -11.55 8.32 17.96
C ALA A 332 -11.51 7.84 19.43
N VAL A 333 -11.94 6.60 19.69
CA VAL A 333 -11.88 5.97 21.02
C VAL A 333 -10.45 5.59 21.40
N GLU A 334 -9.68 5.03 20.47
CA GLU A 334 -8.26 4.72 20.68
C GLU A 334 -7.42 5.97 20.88
N ASP A 335 -7.73 7.05 20.17
CA ASP A 335 -7.07 8.33 20.32
C ASP A 335 -7.30 8.92 21.71
N ALA A 336 -8.53 8.81 22.24
CA ALA A 336 -8.84 9.19 23.61
C ALA A 336 -8.05 8.37 24.63
N LEU A 337 -7.95 7.05 24.43
CA LEU A 337 -7.15 6.18 25.30
C LEU A 337 -5.67 6.59 25.30
N ALA A 338 -5.08 6.72 24.11
CA ALA A 338 -3.66 7.05 23.97
C ALA A 338 -3.33 8.45 24.49
N LEU A 339 -4.17 9.45 24.19
CA LEU A 339 -3.99 10.81 24.71
C LEU A 339 -3.98 10.82 26.23
N VAL A 340 -4.95 10.13 26.85
CA VAL A 340 -5.06 10.08 28.30
C VAL A 340 -3.91 9.30 28.93
N ALA A 341 -3.49 8.17 28.34
CA ALA A 341 -2.32 7.42 28.80
C ALA A 341 -1.05 8.29 28.74
N CYS A 342 -0.80 8.97 27.62
CA CYS A 342 0.34 9.87 27.45
C CYS A 342 0.32 11.02 28.46
N LEU A 343 -0.86 11.56 28.81
CA LEU A 343 -0.99 12.62 29.81
C LEU A 343 -0.62 12.16 31.22
N GLU A 344 -0.79 10.88 31.55
CA GLU A 344 -0.41 10.31 32.86
C GLU A 344 1.06 9.83 32.88
N GLU A 345 1.55 9.30 31.77
CA GLU A 345 2.90 8.72 31.68
C GLU A 345 4.00 9.78 31.54
N GLN A 346 3.69 10.92 30.92
CA GLN A 346 4.67 11.97 30.65
C GLN A 346 4.71 13.02 31.77
N PRO A 347 5.89 13.60 32.05
CA PRO A 347 6.08 14.50 33.19
C PRO A 347 5.46 15.89 33.01
N ASP A 348 5.20 16.29 31.75
CA ASP A 348 4.61 17.58 31.39
C ASP A 348 3.71 17.45 30.16
N GLN A 349 2.79 18.41 30.01
CA GLN A 349 1.76 18.39 28.99
C GLN A 349 2.32 18.48 27.56
N GLU A 350 3.37 19.25 27.33
CA GLU A 350 3.95 19.39 25.98
C GLU A 350 4.51 18.04 25.50
N ARG A 351 5.23 17.34 26.38
CA ARG A 351 5.72 15.99 26.10
C ARG A 351 4.60 14.99 25.92
N ALA A 352 3.53 15.07 26.71
CA ALA A 352 2.35 14.22 26.57
C ALA A 352 1.70 14.36 25.18
N LEU A 353 1.46 15.59 24.72
CA LEU A 353 0.82 15.83 23.42
C LEU A 353 1.70 15.39 22.25
N ARG A 354 3.03 15.56 22.38
CA ARG A 354 3.99 15.04 21.40
C ARG A 354 4.00 13.51 21.39
N ALA A 355 4.05 12.86 22.56
CA ALA A 355 4.05 11.40 22.68
C ALA A 355 2.79 10.78 22.06
N TYR A 356 1.62 11.38 22.31
CA TYR A 356 0.35 10.99 21.70
C TYR A 356 0.43 11.02 20.16
N GLU A 357 0.97 12.10 19.59
CA GLU A 357 1.12 12.24 18.14
C GLU A 357 2.12 11.21 17.57
N GLU A 358 3.26 11.00 18.23
CA GLU A 358 4.30 10.04 17.81
C GLU A 358 3.79 8.59 17.87
N GLU A 359 2.98 8.24 18.87
CA GLU A 359 2.39 6.91 19.04
C GLU A 359 1.29 6.64 18.00
N ARG A 360 0.36 7.59 17.82
CA ARG A 360 -0.86 7.36 17.03
C ARG A 360 -0.66 7.58 15.53
N ARG A 361 0.21 8.50 15.12
CA ARG A 361 0.38 8.85 13.70
C ARG A 361 0.70 7.65 12.80
N PRO A 362 1.61 6.70 13.14
CA PRO A 362 1.87 5.54 12.31
C PRO A 362 0.66 4.60 12.13
N VAL A 363 -0.12 4.41 13.20
CA VAL A 363 -1.33 3.55 13.22
C VAL A 363 -2.44 4.17 12.38
N VAL A 364 -2.65 5.48 12.54
CA VAL A 364 -3.62 6.26 11.76
C VAL A 364 -3.23 6.28 10.29
N ALA A 365 -1.98 6.58 9.96
CA ALA A 365 -1.51 6.61 8.57
C ALA A 365 -1.67 5.23 7.89
N SER A 366 -1.41 4.15 8.61
CA SER A 366 -1.66 2.79 8.13
C SER A 366 -3.15 2.53 7.83
N THR A 367 -4.03 2.95 8.75
CA THR A 367 -5.48 2.79 8.62
C THR A 367 -6.05 3.66 7.49
N GLN A 368 -5.59 4.91 7.35
CA GLN A 368 -5.98 5.80 6.26
C GLN A 368 -5.56 5.26 4.89
N ARG A 369 -4.36 4.68 4.75
CA ARG A 369 -3.95 4.02 3.50
C ARG A 369 -4.89 2.87 3.12
N ALA A 370 -5.25 2.02 4.08
CA ALA A 370 -6.20 0.92 3.84
C ALA A 370 -7.62 1.43 3.50
N ALA A 371 -8.05 2.50 4.16
CA ALA A 371 -9.33 3.15 3.90
C ALA A 371 -9.36 3.77 2.50
N ARG A 372 -8.30 4.48 2.09
CA ARG A 372 -8.12 5.05 0.76
C ARG A 372 -8.17 3.97 -0.32
N ALA A 373 -7.41 2.87 -0.17
CA ALA A 373 -7.46 1.76 -1.13
C ALA A 373 -8.86 1.14 -1.26
N SER A 374 -9.61 1.03 -0.15
CA SER A 374 -11.00 0.55 -0.15
C SER A 374 -11.97 1.54 -0.79
N LEU A 375 -11.81 2.83 -0.51
CA LEU A 375 -12.58 3.93 -1.11
C LEU A 375 -12.38 3.97 -2.61
N GLU A 376 -11.12 4.00 -3.07
CA GLU A 376 -10.78 4.05 -4.50
C GLU A 376 -11.33 2.84 -5.25
N TRP A 377 -11.32 1.65 -4.65
CA TRP A 377 -11.93 0.46 -5.24
C TRP A 377 -13.42 0.65 -5.47
N PHE A 378 -14.14 1.23 -4.50
CA PHE A 378 -15.57 1.51 -4.62
C PHE A 378 -15.88 2.61 -5.64
N GLU A 379 -15.07 3.67 -5.69
CA GLU A 379 -15.22 4.70 -6.71
C GLU A 379 -15.01 4.17 -8.13
N ASN A 380 -14.20 3.11 -8.27
CA ASN A 380 -13.88 2.50 -9.55
C ASN A 380 -14.52 1.10 -9.69
N ILE A 381 -15.58 0.79 -8.93
CA ILE A 381 -16.23 -0.53 -8.92
C ILE A 381 -16.69 -0.98 -10.31
N GLY A 382 -17.00 -0.01 -11.19
CA GLY A 382 -17.34 -0.24 -12.59
C GLY A 382 -16.29 -1.04 -13.37
N LEU A 383 -15.00 -0.94 -12.99
CA LEU A 383 -13.91 -1.71 -13.60
C LEU A 383 -14.03 -3.22 -13.37
N HIS A 384 -14.77 -3.64 -12.34
CA HIS A 384 -14.77 -5.03 -11.87
C HIS A 384 -16.10 -5.76 -12.13
N LEU A 385 -17.13 -5.11 -12.66
CA LEU A 385 -18.47 -5.69 -12.84
C LEU A 385 -18.48 -6.93 -13.75
N ASP A 386 -17.54 -7.02 -14.68
CA ASP A 386 -17.45 -8.16 -15.59
C ASP A 386 -16.62 -9.32 -15.05
N GLN A 387 -16.09 -9.19 -13.82
CA GLN A 387 -15.46 -10.32 -13.14
C GLN A 387 -16.48 -11.43 -12.84
N PRO A 388 -16.07 -12.71 -12.91
CA PRO A 388 -16.87 -13.81 -12.37
C PRO A 388 -17.28 -13.52 -10.92
N SER A 389 -18.53 -13.83 -10.55
CA SER A 389 -19.13 -13.34 -9.30
C SER A 389 -18.34 -13.70 -8.03
N ARG A 390 -17.67 -14.86 -8.00
CA ARG A 390 -16.81 -15.24 -6.85
C ARG A 390 -15.47 -14.52 -6.84
N GLN A 391 -14.86 -14.31 -8.01
CA GLN A 391 -13.65 -13.49 -8.13
C GLN A 391 -13.95 -12.04 -7.70
N PHE A 392 -15.09 -11.49 -8.12
CA PHE A 392 -15.58 -10.19 -7.66
C PHE A 392 -15.71 -10.14 -6.13
N ALA A 393 -16.34 -11.15 -5.53
CA ALA A 393 -16.48 -11.25 -4.07
C ALA A 393 -15.11 -11.30 -3.36
N PHE A 394 -14.16 -12.09 -3.88
CA PHE A 394 -12.80 -12.14 -3.34
C PHE A 394 -12.05 -10.81 -3.50
N ASN A 395 -12.18 -10.15 -4.66
CA ASN A 395 -11.59 -8.84 -4.92
C ASN A 395 -12.14 -7.78 -3.94
N LEU A 396 -13.47 -7.75 -3.76
CA LEU A 396 -14.13 -6.88 -2.78
C LEU A 396 -13.59 -7.15 -1.37
N LEU A 397 -13.53 -8.41 -0.92
CA LEU A 397 -13.05 -8.75 0.43
C LEU A 397 -11.58 -8.34 0.65
N THR A 398 -10.74 -8.36 -0.39
CA THR A 398 -9.31 -8.05 -0.32
C THR A 398 -8.93 -6.63 -0.76
N ARG A 399 -9.90 -5.76 -1.10
CA ARG A 399 -9.69 -4.38 -1.59
C ARG A 399 -8.83 -3.49 -0.70
N SER A 400 -9.00 -3.60 0.62
CA SER A 400 -8.26 -2.80 1.60
C SER A 400 -6.80 -3.24 1.77
N ARG A 401 -6.42 -4.39 1.20
CA ARG A 401 -5.11 -5.05 1.35
C ARG A 401 -4.78 -5.45 2.80
N ARG A 402 -5.69 -5.27 3.76
CA ARG A 402 -5.55 -5.79 5.14
C ARG A 402 -6.06 -7.23 5.26
N VAL A 403 -7.03 -7.55 4.43
CA VAL A 403 -7.53 -8.91 4.24
C VAL A 403 -6.88 -9.44 2.98
N THR A 404 -6.24 -10.58 3.10
CA THR A 404 -5.43 -11.23 2.07
C THR A 404 -5.90 -12.67 1.87
N HIS A 405 -5.30 -13.37 0.91
CA HIS A 405 -5.58 -14.78 0.63
C HIS A 405 -5.40 -15.67 1.87
N ASP A 406 -4.26 -15.59 2.56
CA ASP A 406 -3.99 -16.42 3.74
C ASP A 406 -4.89 -16.04 4.92
N ASN A 407 -5.09 -14.73 5.13
CA ASN A 407 -6.00 -14.25 6.16
C ASN A 407 -7.46 -14.71 5.91
N LEU A 408 -7.92 -14.70 4.66
CA LEU A 408 -9.24 -15.25 4.30
C LEU A 408 -9.30 -16.76 4.42
N ARG A 409 -8.23 -17.48 4.08
CA ARG A 409 -8.16 -18.93 4.25
C ARG A 409 -8.30 -19.33 5.72
N LEU A 410 -7.68 -18.58 6.63
CA LEU A 410 -7.80 -18.79 8.08
C LEU A 410 -9.22 -18.55 8.60
N ARG A 411 -9.96 -17.61 7.99
CA ARG A 411 -11.34 -17.28 8.37
C ARG A 411 -12.37 -18.24 7.73
N ASP A 412 -12.20 -18.51 6.44
CA ASP A 412 -13.10 -19.31 5.61
C ASP A 412 -12.32 -20.04 4.51
N ALA A 413 -11.80 -21.21 4.87
CA ALA A 413 -11.08 -22.09 3.95
C ALA A 413 -11.99 -22.63 2.83
N HIS A 414 -13.30 -22.75 3.07
CA HIS A 414 -14.24 -23.24 2.05
C HIS A 414 -14.44 -22.20 0.94
N PHE A 415 -14.71 -20.94 1.30
CA PHE A 415 -14.81 -19.83 0.35
C PHE A 415 -13.51 -19.66 -0.43
N THR A 416 -12.37 -19.59 0.27
CA THR A 416 -11.06 -19.40 -0.36
C THR A 416 -10.71 -20.57 -1.30
N GLY A 417 -10.98 -21.81 -0.88
CA GLY A 417 -10.78 -22.98 -1.74
C GLY A 417 -11.69 -23.00 -2.98
N ALA A 418 -12.90 -22.41 -2.89
CA ALA A 418 -13.77 -22.26 -4.05
C ALA A 418 -13.25 -21.20 -5.04
N VAL A 419 -12.72 -20.07 -4.53
CA VAL A 419 -12.06 -19.05 -5.35
C VAL A 419 -10.87 -19.65 -6.10
N GLU A 420 -10.05 -20.46 -5.44
CA GLU A 420 -8.90 -21.12 -6.07
C GLU A 420 -9.29 -22.10 -7.18
N ARG A 421 -10.36 -22.88 -6.96
CA ARG A 421 -10.87 -23.81 -7.99
C ARG A 421 -11.38 -23.06 -9.21
N GLU A 422 -12.13 -21.97 -9.02
CA GLU A 422 -12.64 -21.15 -10.13
C GLU A 422 -11.53 -20.39 -10.86
N PHE A 423 -10.45 -20.00 -10.18
CA PHE A 423 -9.24 -19.48 -10.80
C PHE A 423 -8.51 -20.54 -11.65
N GLY A 424 -8.78 -21.83 -11.42
CA GLY A 424 -8.12 -22.94 -12.12
C GLY A 424 -6.86 -23.45 -11.43
N CYS A 425 -6.72 -23.27 -10.11
CA CYS A 425 -5.63 -23.86 -9.36
C CYS A 425 -5.74 -25.39 -9.37
N PRO A 426 -4.69 -26.14 -9.76
CA PRO A 426 -4.67 -27.58 -9.54
C PRO A 426 -4.79 -27.92 -8.05
N PRO A 427 -5.31 -29.10 -7.67
CA PRO A 427 -5.42 -29.49 -6.27
C PRO A 427 -4.10 -29.34 -5.51
N GLY A 428 -4.15 -28.66 -4.35
CA GLY A 428 -2.97 -28.42 -3.50
C GLY A 428 -1.92 -27.47 -4.09
N THR A 429 -2.23 -26.75 -5.17
CA THR A 429 -1.32 -25.78 -5.80
C THR A 429 -1.73 -24.35 -5.42
N PRO A 430 -0.89 -23.60 -4.69
CA PRO A 430 -1.13 -22.18 -4.45
C PRO A 430 -1.23 -21.37 -5.75
N PRO A 431 -2.04 -20.30 -5.78
CA PRO A 431 -2.29 -19.49 -6.99
C PRO A 431 -1.01 -19.02 -7.69
N MET A 432 0.00 -18.58 -6.91
CA MET A 432 1.28 -18.13 -7.45
C MET A 432 2.04 -19.22 -8.22
N PHE A 433 1.79 -20.50 -7.97
CA PHE A 433 2.43 -21.65 -8.63
C PHE A 433 1.62 -22.24 -9.78
N THR A 434 0.55 -21.56 -10.19
CA THR A 434 -0.16 -21.90 -11.43
C THR A 434 0.66 -21.46 -12.64
N PRO A 435 0.75 -22.28 -13.70
CA PRO A 435 1.47 -21.91 -14.91
C PRO A 435 0.79 -20.74 -15.62
N PHE A 436 1.56 -19.99 -16.40
CA PHE A 436 1.06 -18.92 -17.26
C PHE A 436 1.65 -19.06 -18.66
N ARG A 437 0.80 -18.98 -19.68
CA ARG A 437 1.24 -19.08 -21.07
C ARG A 437 1.13 -17.73 -21.75
N LEU A 438 2.21 -17.31 -22.40
CA LEU A 438 2.28 -16.12 -23.23
C LEU A 438 2.93 -16.52 -24.56
N ARG A 439 2.18 -16.41 -25.67
CA ARG A 439 2.56 -16.99 -26.97
C ARG A 439 3.03 -18.46 -26.87
N GLY A 440 4.26 -18.76 -27.33
CA GLY A 440 4.90 -20.07 -27.22
C GLY A 440 5.57 -20.34 -25.87
N LEU A 441 5.71 -19.33 -25.00
CA LEU A 441 6.36 -19.47 -23.70
C LEU A 441 5.36 -19.89 -22.63
N THR A 442 5.67 -20.95 -21.89
CA THR A 442 4.94 -21.33 -20.67
C THR A 442 5.84 -21.12 -19.46
N LEU A 443 5.46 -20.18 -18.60
CA LEU A 443 6.07 -19.99 -17.29
C LEU A 443 5.51 -21.02 -16.32
N ARG A 444 6.39 -21.67 -15.54
CA ARG A 444 5.98 -22.68 -14.55
C ARG A 444 5.17 -22.13 -13.38
N ASN A 445 5.26 -20.81 -13.14
CA ASN A 445 4.56 -20.11 -12.07
C ASN A 445 4.42 -18.61 -12.41
N ARG A 446 3.71 -17.85 -11.58
CA ARG A 446 3.36 -16.44 -11.76
C ARG A 446 4.40 -15.44 -11.21
N VAL A 447 5.55 -15.93 -10.76
CA VAL A 447 6.58 -15.11 -10.10
C VAL A 447 7.64 -14.67 -11.09
N VAL A 448 7.85 -13.36 -11.17
CA VAL A 448 8.88 -12.72 -11.98
C VAL A 448 9.92 -12.09 -11.06
N VAL A 449 11.21 -12.33 -11.33
CA VAL A 449 12.28 -11.52 -10.75
C VAL A 449 12.39 -10.25 -11.60
N SER A 450 12.10 -9.11 -10.99
CA SER A 450 12.10 -7.80 -11.67
C SER A 450 13.48 -7.45 -12.23
N PRO A 451 13.54 -6.69 -13.34
CA PRO A 451 14.78 -6.05 -13.78
C PRO A 451 15.36 -5.17 -12.66
N MET A 452 16.65 -5.36 -12.34
CA MET A 452 17.38 -4.63 -11.31
C MET A 452 18.80 -4.35 -11.79
N ASP A 453 19.15 -3.09 -11.99
CA ASP A 453 20.50 -2.69 -12.40
C ASP A 453 21.52 -3.03 -11.30
N MET A 454 22.50 -3.87 -11.66
CA MET A 454 23.54 -4.34 -10.74
C MET A 454 24.82 -3.53 -10.85
N TYR A 455 24.94 -2.71 -11.90
CA TYR A 455 26.08 -1.82 -12.16
C TYR A 455 27.44 -2.53 -12.05
N SER A 456 27.50 -3.79 -12.49
CA SER A 456 28.63 -4.70 -12.28
C SER A 456 29.28 -5.18 -13.59
N ALA A 457 28.93 -4.58 -14.73
CA ALA A 457 29.54 -4.87 -16.02
C ALA A 457 30.81 -4.04 -16.23
N THR A 458 31.68 -4.52 -17.14
CA THR A 458 32.86 -3.77 -17.58
C THR A 458 32.75 -3.54 -19.08
N ASP A 459 32.72 -2.28 -19.51
CA ASP A 459 32.47 -1.89 -20.91
C ASP A 459 31.20 -2.55 -21.50
N GLY A 460 30.17 -2.66 -20.67
CA GLY A 460 28.91 -3.33 -21.01
C GLY A 460 28.98 -4.85 -21.10
N VAL A 461 30.13 -5.48 -20.89
CA VAL A 461 30.25 -6.94 -20.88
C VAL A 461 29.84 -7.48 -19.52
N PRO A 462 28.76 -8.30 -19.43
CA PRO A 462 28.38 -8.92 -18.16
C PRO A 462 29.42 -9.97 -17.75
N GLY A 463 29.90 -9.87 -16.50
CA GLY A 463 30.85 -10.82 -15.91
C GLY A 463 30.20 -11.90 -15.04
N ASP A 464 31.04 -12.60 -14.26
CA ASP A 464 30.62 -13.68 -13.36
C ASP A 464 29.62 -13.25 -12.29
N PHE A 465 29.65 -11.98 -11.89
CA PHE A 465 28.63 -11.44 -10.99
C PHE A 465 27.22 -11.65 -11.55
N HIS A 466 26.97 -11.33 -12.82
CA HIS A 466 25.65 -11.50 -13.45
C HIS A 466 25.29 -12.98 -13.59
N LEU A 467 26.26 -13.83 -13.92
CA LEU A 467 26.04 -15.28 -14.00
C LEU A 467 25.57 -15.83 -12.64
N VAL A 468 26.28 -15.50 -11.55
CA VAL A 468 25.94 -15.95 -10.20
C VAL A 468 24.63 -15.32 -9.75
N HIS A 469 24.45 -14.02 -9.97
CA HIS A 469 23.26 -13.29 -9.59
C HIS A 469 22.00 -13.89 -10.23
N LEU A 470 21.93 -13.94 -11.57
CA LEU A 470 20.77 -14.46 -12.30
C LEU A 470 20.62 -15.97 -12.13
N GLY A 471 21.73 -16.72 -12.13
CA GLY A 471 21.73 -18.15 -11.92
C GLY A 471 21.15 -18.55 -10.57
N ALA A 472 21.51 -17.84 -9.48
CA ALA A 472 20.95 -18.11 -8.16
C ALA A 472 19.44 -17.90 -8.10
N ARG A 473 18.91 -16.84 -8.73
CA ARG A 473 17.47 -16.56 -8.78
C ARG A 473 16.71 -17.56 -9.66
N ALA A 474 17.32 -18.01 -10.75
CA ALA A 474 16.74 -19.04 -11.60
C ALA A 474 16.64 -20.39 -10.87
N LEU A 475 17.70 -20.78 -10.17
CA LEU A 475 17.70 -21.93 -9.25
C LEU A 475 16.76 -21.73 -8.06
N GLY A 476 16.43 -20.48 -7.74
CA GLY A 476 15.54 -20.05 -6.67
C GLY A 476 14.05 -20.16 -6.94
N GLY A 477 13.63 -20.77 -8.06
CA GLY A 477 12.25 -21.22 -8.27
C GLY A 477 11.34 -20.27 -9.03
N ALA A 478 11.75 -19.04 -9.36
CA ALA A 478 10.92 -18.10 -10.13
C ALA A 478 10.54 -18.64 -11.52
N GLY A 479 9.42 -18.20 -12.07
CA GLY A 479 8.95 -18.60 -13.41
C GLY A 479 9.71 -17.87 -14.51
N LEU A 480 10.01 -16.59 -14.28
CA LEU A 480 10.77 -15.72 -15.17
C LEU A 480 11.82 -14.94 -14.37
N VAL A 481 13.06 -14.91 -14.86
CA VAL A 481 14.12 -14.06 -14.33
C VAL A 481 14.49 -13.02 -15.39
N MET A 482 14.26 -11.74 -15.09
CA MET A 482 14.67 -10.66 -15.97
C MET A 482 16.12 -10.26 -15.71
N THR A 483 16.84 -9.88 -16.77
CA THR A 483 18.10 -9.15 -16.64
C THR A 483 17.87 -7.77 -16.05
N GLU A 484 18.96 -7.09 -15.68
CA GLU A 484 18.97 -5.63 -15.59
C GLU A 484 18.60 -4.93 -16.91
N MET A 485 18.53 -3.60 -16.93
CA MET A 485 18.39 -2.86 -18.18
C MET A 485 19.67 -3.06 -19.02
N VAL A 486 19.54 -3.79 -20.11
CA VAL A 486 20.63 -4.05 -21.05
C VAL A 486 20.65 -2.95 -22.11
N CYS A 487 21.72 -2.17 -22.09
CA CYS A 487 21.84 -0.96 -22.89
C CYS A 487 22.13 -1.30 -24.36
N VAL A 488 21.43 -0.62 -25.28
CA VAL A 488 21.55 -0.88 -26.74
C VAL A 488 22.75 -0.21 -27.40
N SER A 489 23.44 0.68 -26.69
CA SER A 489 24.62 1.42 -27.12
C SER A 489 25.51 1.84 -25.94
N PRO A 490 26.79 2.17 -26.16
CA PRO A 490 27.67 2.70 -25.12
C PRO A 490 27.12 3.97 -24.45
N GLU A 491 26.54 4.87 -25.23
CA GLU A 491 25.97 6.15 -24.76
C GLU A 491 24.61 5.96 -24.09
N GLY A 492 23.93 4.85 -24.38
CA GLY A 492 22.67 4.46 -23.74
C GLY A 492 22.81 3.90 -22.34
N ARG A 493 24.02 3.82 -21.79
CA ARG A 493 24.27 3.39 -20.41
C ARG A 493 23.84 4.44 -19.39
N ILE A 494 23.39 3.97 -18.21
CA ILE A 494 23.18 4.84 -17.04
C ILE A 494 24.54 5.18 -16.45
N THR A 495 25.29 4.16 -16.06
CA THR A 495 26.60 4.27 -15.41
C THR A 495 27.66 3.48 -16.20
N PRO A 496 28.96 3.64 -15.90
CA PRO A 496 30.02 2.81 -16.48
C PRO A 496 29.82 1.30 -16.24
N GLY A 497 29.11 0.94 -15.16
CA GLY A 497 28.83 -0.43 -14.74
C GLY A 497 27.61 -1.09 -15.39
N CYS A 498 26.85 -0.38 -16.24
CA CYS A 498 25.68 -0.96 -16.91
C CYS A 498 26.05 -2.01 -17.95
N ALA A 499 25.30 -3.11 -17.99
CA ALA A 499 25.45 -4.12 -19.03
C ALA A 499 24.90 -3.66 -20.40
N GLY A 500 25.40 -4.28 -21.47
CA GLY A 500 25.13 -3.89 -22.84
C GLY A 500 24.84 -5.04 -23.79
N LEU A 501 24.32 -4.71 -24.98
CA LEU A 501 24.12 -5.66 -26.09
C LEU A 501 24.30 -5.02 -27.48
N TRP A 502 25.30 -4.14 -27.62
CA TRP A 502 25.62 -3.47 -28.88
C TRP A 502 26.66 -4.23 -29.73
N ASN A 503 27.34 -5.23 -29.18
CA ASN A 503 28.39 -5.98 -29.90
C ASN A 503 28.36 -7.50 -29.62
N ALA A 504 29.19 -8.24 -30.37
CA ALA A 504 29.25 -9.71 -30.30
C ALA A 504 29.80 -10.23 -28.96
N ARG A 505 30.82 -9.57 -28.39
CA ARG A 505 31.42 -9.97 -27.11
C ARG A 505 30.40 -9.98 -25.98
N GLN A 506 29.53 -8.97 -25.96
CA GLN A 506 28.42 -8.88 -25.01
C GLN A 506 27.36 -9.97 -25.24
N ALA A 507 27.01 -10.21 -26.51
CA ALA A 507 26.06 -11.27 -26.87
C ALA A 507 26.57 -12.67 -26.45
N ASP A 508 27.87 -12.94 -26.61
CA ASP A 508 28.51 -14.19 -26.19
C ASP A 508 28.47 -14.35 -24.66
N ALA A 509 28.73 -13.27 -23.92
CA ALA A 509 28.67 -13.27 -22.46
C ALA A 509 27.24 -13.51 -21.94
N TRP A 510 26.23 -12.88 -22.56
CA TRP A 510 24.83 -13.16 -22.24
C TRP A 510 24.42 -14.59 -22.60
N ARG A 511 24.85 -15.10 -23.76
CA ARG A 511 24.59 -16.49 -24.18
C ARG A 511 25.10 -17.49 -23.15
N ARG A 512 26.27 -17.24 -22.54
CA ARG A 512 26.80 -18.08 -21.44
C ARG A 512 25.83 -18.12 -20.26
N THR A 513 25.31 -16.97 -19.83
CA THR A 513 24.38 -16.89 -18.69
C THR A 513 23.04 -17.53 -18.99
N VAL A 514 22.44 -17.25 -20.15
CA VAL A 514 21.17 -17.87 -20.57
C VAL A 514 21.33 -19.38 -20.69
N SER A 515 22.40 -19.86 -21.33
CA SER A 515 22.68 -21.29 -21.47
C SER A 515 22.88 -21.99 -20.12
N PHE A 516 23.49 -21.30 -19.14
CA PHE A 516 23.61 -21.83 -17.78
C PHE A 516 22.23 -22.02 -17.15
N VAL A 517 21.36 -21.00 -17.21
CA VAL A 517 20.01 -21.08 -16.64
C VAL A 517 19.21 -22.20 -17.28
N HIS A 518 19.15 -22.27 -18.61
CA HIS A 518 18.41 -23.32 -19.32
C HIS A 518 18.92 -24.72 -18.99
N ARG A 519 20.24 -24.88 -18.78
CA ARG A 519 20.85 -26.18 -18.44
C ARG A 519 20.62 -26.59 -16.99
N HIS A 520 20.71 -25.65 -16.05
CA HIS A 520 20.79 -25.94 -14.62
C HIS A 520 19.51 -25.64 -13.84
N ALA A 521 18.59 -24.85 -14.40
CA ALA A 521 17.31 -24.49 -13.80
C ALA A 521 16.16 -24.68 -14.82
N PRO A 522 15.95 -25.90 -15.36
CA PRO A 522 14.95 -26.15 -16.38
C PRO A 522 13.55 -25.70 -15.93
N GLY A 523 12.80 -25.11 -16.86
CA GLY A 523 11.49 -24.51 -16.59
C GLY A 523 11.53 -23.08 -16.04
N THR A 524 12.71 -22.48 -15.87
CA THR A 524 12.88 -21.04 -15.61
C THR A 524 13.14 -20.33 -16.94
N ALA A 525 12.33 -19.34 -17.27
CA ALA A 525 12.58 -18.47 -18.42
C ALA A 525 13.57 -17.35 -18.06
N VAL A 526 14.34 -16.88 -19.04
CA VAL A 526 15.19 -15.69 -18.92
C VAL A 526 14.72 -14.62 -19.89
N GLY A 527 14.35 -13.46 -19.36
CA GLY A 527 13.97 -12.30 -20.15
C GLY A 527 15.09 -11.27 -20.21
N VAL A 528 15.17 -10.54 -21.33
CA VAL A 528 16.06 -9.36 -21.46
C VAL A 528 15.23 -8.10 -21.44
N GLN A 529 15.63 -7.11 -20.64
CA GLN A 529 15.06 -5.76 -20.72
C GLN A 529 16.00 -4.89 -21.56
N LEU A 530 15.56 -4.40 -22.72
CA LEU A 530 16.35 -3.49 -23.55
C LEU A 530 15.99 -2.03 -23.28
N GLY A 531 17.01 -1.20 -23.10
CA GLY A 531 16.81 0.21 -22.80
C GLY A 531 17.95 1.13 -23.23
N HIS A 532 17.70 2.43 -23.04
CA HIS A 532 18.65 3.50 -23.30
C HIS A 532 18.40 4.61 -22.28
N SER A 533 19.40 4.98 -21.47
CA SER A 533 19.28 5.90 -20.33
C SER A 533 18.81 7.31 -20.71
N GLY A 534 19.12 7.75 -21.93
CA GLY A 534 18.69 9.05 -22.43
C GLY A 534 19.31 10.18 -21.62
N ARG A 535 18.50 11.05 -21.03
CA ARG A 535 18.98 12.16 -20.20
C ARG A 535 19.46 11.77 -18.79
N LYS A 536 19.24 10.52 -18.39
CA LYS A 536 19.66 9.98 -17.07
C LYS A 536 20.98 9.20 -17.13
N GLY A 537 21.67 9.24 -18.27
CA GLY A 537 22.95 8.56 -18.46
C GLY A 537 24.14 9.31 -17.90
N SER A 538 25.31 8.70 -18.02
CA SER A 538 26.60 9.28 -17.64
C SER A 538 26.66 9.68 -16.15
N THR A 539 26.14 8.81 -15.29
CA THR A 539 26.11 8.99 -13.83
C THR A 539 27.02 8.01 -13.09
N LYS A 540 27.34 8.34 -11.83
CA LYS A 540 28.11 7.50 -10.92
C LYS A 540 27.37 6.19 -10.61
N LEU A 541 28.10 5.20 -10.09
CA LEU A 541 27.46 4.00 -9.54
C LEU A 541 26.56 4.39 -8.38
N MET A 542 25.46 3.67 -8.18
CA MET A 542 24.43 4.09 -7.22
C MET A 542 24.94 4.29 -5.79
N TRP A 543 25.96 3.53 -5.37
CA TRP A 543 26.59 3.62 -4.04
C TRP A 543 27.69 4.70 -3.93
N GLU A 544 28.08 5.31 -5.06
CA GLU A 544 29.02 6.44 -5.11
C GLU A 544 28.29 7.79 -5.22
N GLY A 545 27.03 7.77 -5.69
CA GLY A 545 26.17 8.94 -5.80
C GLY A 545 25.03 8.67 -6.77
N ILE A 546 23.85 8.33 -6.26
CA ILE A 546 22.67 8.06 -7.11
C ILE A 546 22.28 9.27 -7.95
N ASP A 547 22.10 9.04 -9.26
CA ASP A 547 21.81 10.07 -10.26
C ASP A 547 22.83 11.22 -10.37
N GLU A 548 23.98 11.15 -9.68
CA GLU A 548 25.02 12.17 -9.76
C GLU A 548 25.84 11.99 -11.04
N PRO A 549 26.17 13.07 -11.77
CA PRO A 549 27.02 12.98 -12.95
C PRO A 549 28.42 12.46 -12.58
N LEU A 550 29.10 11.83 -13.54
CA LEU A 550 30.49 11.42 -13.35
C LEU A 550 31.40 12.65 -13.16
N ASP A 551 32.45 12.50 -12.35
CA ASP A 551 33.43 13.58 -12.16
C ASP A 551 34.30 13.79 -13.42
N THR A 552 34.65 12.70 -14.11
CA THR A 552 35.39 12.69 -15.38
C THR A 552 34.92 11.54 -16.27
N GLY A 553 35.23 11.60 -17.57
CA GLY A 553 34.88 10.53 -18.51
C GLY A 553 33.40 10.49 -18.93
N ASN A 554 32.68 11.60 -18.76
CA ASN A 554 31.30 11.71 -19.24
C ASN A 554 31.21 11.52 -20.75
N TRP A 555 30.15 10.84 -21.21
CA TRP A 555 29.79 10.75 -22.63
C TRP A 555 28.63 11.71 -22.96
N PRO A 556 28.40 12.03 -24.25
CA PRO A 556 27.28 12.87 -24.65
C PRO A 556 25.94 12.18 -24.40
N LEU A 557 25.02 12.88 -23.72
CA LEU A 557 23.65 12.45 -23.55
C LEU A 557 22.75 12.91 -24.70
N ALA A 558 21.69 12.16 -24.97
CA ALA A 558 20.67 12.50 -25.96
C ALA A 558 19.26 12.21 -25.43
N ALA A 559 18.30 13.05 -25.81
CA ALA A 559 16.91 12.95 -25.36
C ALA A 559 15.93 13.62 -26.34
N ALA A 560 14.64 13.56 -26.03
CA ALA A 560 13.61 14.27 -26.79
C ALA A 560 13.85 15.79 -26.81
N SER A 561 14.28 16.36 -25.68
CA SER A 561 14.50 17.80 -25.48
C SER A 561 15.75 18.07 -24.62
N PRO A 562 16.36 19.26 -24.71
CA PRO A 562 17.60 19.59 -23.99
C PRO A 562 17.32 19.97 -22.54
N LEU A 563 16.74 19.05 -21.77
CA LEU A 563 16.36 19.23 -20.37
C LEU A 563 17.19 18.29 -19.49
N PRO A 564 18.01 18.78 -18.55
CA PRO A 564 18.71 17.93 -17.59
C PRO A 564 17.72 17.19 -16.68
N TYR A 565 18.15 16.06 -16.09
CA TYR A 565 17.32 15.30 -15.15
C TYR A 565 17.15 16.02 -13.80
N LYS A 566 18.26 16.50 -13.22
CA LYS A 566 18.28 17.34 -12.01
C LYS A 566 19.23 18.53 -12.18
N PRO A 567 19.17 19.56 -11.32
CA PRO A 567 20.19 20.61 -11.28
C PRO A 567 21.60 20.00 -11.16
N GLY A 568 22.52 20.43 -12.03
CA GLY A 568 23.90 19.93 -12.08
C GLY A 568 24.13 18.73 -13.00
N SER A 569 23.09 18.04 -13.49
CA SER A 569 23.24 17.00 -14.52
C SER A 569 23.67 17.59 -15.87
N GLN A 570 24.30 16.77 -16.72
CA GLN A 570 24.59 17.16 -18.11
C GLN A 570 23.28 17.47 -18.85
N THR A 571 23.28 18.55 -19.65
CA THR A 571 22.17 18.84 -20.55
C THR A 571 22.26 17.94 -21.79
N PRO A 572 21.23 17.11 -22.07
CA PRO A 572 21.26 16.21 -23.21
C PRO A 572 21.10 17.00 -24.53
N ARG A 573 21.63 16.45 -25.61
CA ARG A 573 21.33 16.92 -26.96
C ARG A 573 19.92 16.49 -27.37
N ALA A 574 19.14 17.42 -27.94
CA ALA A 574 17.88 17.07 -28.58
C ALA A 574 18.14 16.21 -29.84
N LEU A 575 17.50 15.05 -29.92
CA LEU A 575 17.69 14.11 -31.03
C LEU A 575 17.17 14.67 -32.36
N SER A 576 17.98 14.56 -33.41
CA SER A 576 17.56 14.80 -34.79
C SER A 576 16.86 13.57 -35.37
N ARG A 577 16.16 13.72 -36.51
CA ARG A 577 15.52 12.59 -37.21
C ARG A 577 16.50 11.46 -37.57
N ALA A 578 17.72 11.81 -37.98
CA ALA A 578 18.75 10.81 -38.27
C ALA A 578 19.13 10.03 -37.01
N GLN A 579 19.32 10.72 -35.88
CA GLN A 579 19.66 10.07 -34.61
C GLN A 579 18.52 9.21 -34.06
N LEU A 580 17.25 9.59 -34.31
CA LEU A 580 16.10 8.73 -34.00
C LEU A 580 16.16 7.41 -34.78
N THR A 581 16.48 7.48 -36.08
CA THR A 581 16.73 6.29 -36.90
C THR A 581 17.88 5.45 -36.35
N ASP A 582 19.02 6.07 -36.03
CA ASP A 582 20.19 5.35 -35.51
C ASP A 582 19.86 4.59 -34.21
N ILE A 583 19.16 5.24 -33.27
CA ILE A 583 18.75 4.61 -32.01
C ILE A 583 17.78 3.46 -32.27
N ARG A 584 16.80 3.63 -33.17
CA ARG A 584 15.88 2.55 -33.55
C ARG A 584 16.65 1.33 -34.07
N GLU A 585 17.63 1.53 -34.94
CA GLU A 585 18.46 0.44 -35.46
C GLU A 585 19.36 -0.20 -34.37
N GLN A 586 19.80 0.57 -33.37
CA GLN A 586 20.50 0.04 -32.20
C GLN A 586 19.61 -0.90 -31.39
N PHE A 587 18.35 -0.52 -31.13
CA PHE A 587 17.37 -1.39 -30.47
C PHE A 587 17.10 -2.66 -31.27
N ALA A 588 16.84 -2.56 -32.58
CA ALA A 588 16.62 -3.73 -33.44
C ALA A 588 17.86 -4.65 -33.47
N SER A 589 19.06 -4.08 -33.58
CA SER A 589 20.30 -4.86 -33.57
C SER A 589 20.54 -5.57 -32.24
N ALA A 590 20.23 -4.93 -31.11
CA ALA A 590 20.31 -5.54 -29.79
C ALA A 590 19.28 -6.66 -29.62
N ALA A 591 18.05 -6.47 -30.11
CA ALA A 591 17.00 -7.50 -30.09
C ALA A 591 17.38 -8.74 -30.92
N LEU A 592 17.95 -8.55 -32.10
CA LEU A 592 18.47 -9.66 -32.92
C LEU A 592 19.57 -10.44 -32.19
N ARG A 593 20.48 -9.73 -31.49
CA ARG A 593 21.51 -10.37 -30.67
C ARG A 593 20.90 -11.11 -29.49
N ALA A 594 19.91 -10.53 -28.82
CA ALA A 594 19.20 -11.19 -27.73
C ALA A 594 18.55 -12.50 -28.17
N ALA A 595 17.87 -12.50 -29.33
CA ALA A 595 17.25 -13.69 -29.88
C ALA A 595 18.28 -14.81 -30.11
N ARG A 596 19.45 -14.45 -30.67
CA ARG A 596 20.59 -15.36 -30.90
C ARG A 596 21.29 -15.81 -29.61
N SER A 597 21.24 -15.00 -28.55
CA SER A 597 21.74 -15.38 -27.21
C SER A 597 20.80 -16.32 -26.46
N GLY A 598 19.60 -16.56 -27.00
CA GLY A 598 18.65 -17.56 -26.49
C GLY A 598 17.64 -17.03 -25.47
N PHE A 599 17.49 -15.71 -25.30
CA PHE A 599 16.49 -15.17 -24.39
C PHE A 599 15.07 -15.60 -24.78
N ASP A 600 14.24 -15.87 -23.78
CA ASP A 600 12.88 -16.41 -23.94
C ASP A 600 11.83 -15.30 -24.11
N LEU A 601 12.12 -14.11 -23.56
CA LEU A 601 11.24 -12.95 -23.54
C LEU A 601 12.08 -11.67 -23.73
N LEU A 602 11.53 -10.70 -24.45
CA LEU A 602 12.11 -9.35 -24.55
C LEU A 602 11.15 -8.34 -23.94
N GLU A 603 11.65 -7.49 -23.05
CA GLU A 603 10.93 -6.34 -22.52
C GLU A 603 11.53 -5.05 -23.07
N LEU A 604 10.70 -4.21 -23.68
CA LEU A 604 11.11 -2.87 -24.09
C LEU A 604 10.94 -1.88 -22.92
N HIS A 605 12.02 -1.20 -22.54
CA HIS A 605 11.99 -0.27 -21.42
C HIS A 605 11.48 1.13 -21.82
N CYS A 606 10.19 1.37 -21.58
CA CYS A 606 9.49 2.64 -21.81
C CYS A 606 9.08 3.35 -20.50
N ALA A 607 9.86 3.17 -19.42
CA ALA A 607 9.55 3.66 -18.07
C ALA A 607 10.75 4.40 -17.45
N HIS A 608 10.56 4.89 -16.22
CA HIS A 608 11.59 5.43 -15.32
C HIS A 608 12.40 6.63 -15.85
N GLY A 609 11.83 7.43 -16.76
CA GLY A 609 12.47 8.64 -17.27
C GLY A 609 13.66 8.41 -18.19
N TYR A 610 13.92 7.16 -18.56
CA TYR A 610 14.89 6.81 -19.60
C TYR A 610 14.38 7.23 -20.98
N LEU A 611 15.14 6.97 -22.04
CA LEU A 611 14.92 7.61 -23.34
C LEU A 611 13.46 7.51 -23.84
N LEU A 612 12.90 6.30 -23.92
CA LEU A 612 11.55 6.10 -24.46
C LEU A 612 10.48 6.68 -23.52
N SER A 613 10.64 6.52 -22.20
CA SER A 613 9.78 7.17 -21.19
C SER A 613 9.84 8.70 -21.30
N GLY A 614 11.00 9.26 -21.59
CA GLY A 614 11.21 10.69 -21.80
C GLY A 614 10.59 11.22 -23.10
N PHE A 615 10.24 10.37 -24.06
CA PHE A 615 9.38 10.76 -25.18
C PHE A 615 7.91 10.73 -24.77
N LEU A 616 7.52 9.76 -23.94
CA LEU A 616 6.14 9.63 -23.45
C LEU A 616 5.75 10.75 -22.50
N SER A 617 6.62 11.27 -21.63
CA SER A 617 6.19 12.29 -20.66
C SER A 617 6.15 13.72 -21.25
N PRO A 618 5.07 14.48 -21.05
CA PRO A 618 4.98 15.89 -21.46
C PRO A 618 5.94 16.80 -20.67
N LEU A 619 6.42 16.38 -19.50
CA LEU A 619 7.37 17.15 -18.69
C LEU A 619 8.75 17.21 -19.35
N THR A 620 9.10 16.14 -20.07
CA THR A 620 10.44 15.90 -20.61
C THR A 620 10.51 16.00 -22.13
N ASN A 621 9.38 15.81 -22.82
CA ASN A 621 9.26 15.99 -24.26
C ASN A 621 8.62 17.34 -24.62
N ARG A 622 9.47 18.33 -24.91
CA ARG A 622 9.08 19.68 -25.34
C ARG A 622 9.24 19.89 -26.85
N ARG A 623 9.29 18.80 -27.63
CA ARG A 623 9.39 18.90 -29.10
C ARG A 623 8.12 19.49 -29.69
N THR A 624 8.30 20.25 -30.77
CA THR A 624 7.21 20.85 -31.56
C THR A 624 7.02 20.18 -32.92
N ASP A 625 7.82 19.15 -33.22
CA ASP A 625 7.65 18.32 -34.41
C ASP A 625 6.69 17.15 -34.14
N ARG A 626 6.57 16.22 -35.11
CA ARG A 626 5.67 15.06 -35.04
C ARG A 626 5.95 14.05 -33.91
N TYR A 627 6.97 14.30 -33.09
CA TYR A 627 7.40 13.47 -31.98
C TYR A 627 7.15 14.11 -30.61
N GLY A 628 6.48 15.27 -30.52
CA GLY A 628 6.10 15.90 -29.25
C GLY A 628 4.76 16.62 -29.31
N GLY A 629 4.31 17.13 -28.15
CA GLY A 629 3.00 17.73 -27.96
C GLY A 629 1.95 16.70 -27.49
N PRO A 630 0.81 16.52 -28.20
CA PRO A 630 -0.22 15.54 -27.83
C PRO A 630 0.32 14.12 -27.68
N LEU A 631 -0.40 13.28 -26.92
CA LEU A 631 0.00 11.90 -26.62
C LEU A 631 0.33 11.08 -27.88
N GLU A 632 -0.46 11.23 -28.94
CA GLU A 632 -0.27 10.56 -30.24
C GLU A 632 1.11 10.83 -30.86
N HIS A 633 1.62 12.05 -30.74
CA HIS A 633 2.95 12.41 -31.23
C HIS A 633 4.04 11.90 -30.29
N ARG A 634 3.83 12.00 -28.97
CA ARG A 634 4.75 11.48 -27.96
C ARG A 634 4.95 9.97 -28.06
N LEU A 635 3.90 9.23 -28.40
CA LEU A 635 3.91 7.78 -28.64
C LEU A 635 4.71 7.37 -29.88
N ARG A 636 4.85 8.25 -30.87
CA ARG A 636 5.36 7.89 -32.19
C ARG A 636 6.74 7.24 -32.16
N PHE A 637 7.70 7.84 -31.45
CA PHE A 637 9.06 7.28 -31.42
C PHE A 637 9.14 5.97 -30.62
N PRO A 638 8.57 5.87 -29.40
CA PRO A 638 8.48 4.60 -28.69
C PRO A 638 7.82 3.46 -29.51
N LEU A 639 6.76 3.75 -30.28
CA LEU A 639 6.12 2.78 -31.16
C LEU A 639 6.97 2.43 -32.39
N GLU A 640 7.63 3.41 -33.03
CA GLU A 640 8.59 3.16 -34.12
C GLU A 640 9.74 2.23 -33.66
N VAL A 641 10.19 2.37 -32.40
CA VAL A 641 11.19 1.46 -31.80
C VAL A 641 10.60 0.09 -31.51
N PHE A 642 9.40 0.03 -30.94
CA PHE A 642 8.70 -1.22 -30.68
C PHE A 642 8.52 -2.04 -31.97
N ASP A 643 8.04 -1.42 -33.04
CA ASP A 643 7.80 -2.08 -34.33
C ASP A 643 9.10 -2.63 -34.93
N ALA A 644 10.19 -1.86 -34.86
CA ALA A 644 11.49 -2.30 -35.35
C ALA A 644 12.06 -3.49 -34.55
N VAL A 645 11.86 -3.51 -33.24
CA VAL A 645 12.24 -4.64 -32.39
C VAL A 645 11.35 -5.85 -32.66
N ARG A 646 10.03 -5.65 -32.77
CA ARG A 646 9.04 -6.70 -33.02
C ARG A 646 9.29 -7.40 -34.36
N ALA A 647 9.74 -6.65 -35.38
CA ALA A 647 10.06 -7.18 -36.71
C ALA A 647 11.26 -8.14 -36.74
N VAL A 648 12.18 -8.05 -35.77
CA VAL A 648 13.38 -8.91 -35.70
C VAL A 648 13.34 -9.93 -34.56
N TRP A 649 12.47 -9.72 -33.57
CA TRP A 649 12.23 -10.66 -32.47
C TRP A 649 11.38 -11.85 -32.97
N PRO A 650 11.71 -13.12 -32.64
CA PRO A 650 10.93 -14.29 -33.09
C PRO A 650 9.45 -14.20 -32.71
N GLU A 651 8.55 -14.46 -33.67
CA GLU A 651 7.10 -14.24 -33.51
C GLU A 651 6.48 -15.09 -32.40
N GLU A 652 7.02 -16.29 -32.17
CA GLU A 652 6.57 -17.23 -31.13
C GLU A 652 6.98 -16.80 -29.72
N ARG A 653 7.96 -15.90 -29.58
CA ARG A 653 8.48 -15.43 -28.30
C ARG A 653 7.79 -14.15 -27.84
N PRO A 654 7.39 -14.07 -26.56
CA PRO A 654 6.76 -12.88 -26.03
C PRO A 654 7.62 -11.62 -26.13
N MET A 655 6.97 -10.49 -26.36
CA MET A 655 7.53 -9.16 -26.22
C MET A 655 6.63 -8.32 -25.31
N THR A 656 7.18 -7.84 -24.19
CA THR A 656 6.48 -7.01 -23.20
C THR A 656 6.98 -5.57 -23.26
N VAL A 657 6.22 -4.64 -22.66
CA VAL A 657 6.63 -3.24 -22.52
C VAL A 657 6.50 -2.82 -21.08
N ARG A 658 7.56 -2.21 -20.53
CA ARG A 658 7.50 -1.58 -19.21
C ARG A 658 7.20 -0.10 -19.32
N ILE A 659 6.16 0.38 -18.65
CA ILE A 659 5.74 1.79 -18.65
C ILE A 659 5.73 2.39 -17.24
N SER A 660 5.87 3.72 -17.15
CA SER A 660 5.53 4.48 -15.93
C SER A 660 4.09 4.96 -16.06
N ALA A 661 3.19 4.49 -15.18
CA ALA A 661 1.76 4.82 -15.24
C ALA A 661 1.41 6.20 -14.67
N THR A 662 2.34 6.84 -13.97
CA THR A 662 2.24 8.23 -13.53
C THR A 662 3.65 8.79 -13.38
N ASP A 663 3.81 10.09 -13.62
CA ASP A 663 5.08 10.80 -13.38
C ASP A 663 5.21 11.29 -11.93
N TRP A 664 4.16 11.18 -11.11
CA TRP A 664 4.10 11.73 -9.74
C TRP A 664 4.48 13.22 -9.64
N ALA A 665 4.19 13.98 -10.70
CA ALA A 665 4.46 15.41 -10.80
C ALA A 665 3.37 16.11 -11.62
N ASP A 666 3.07 17.36 -11.26
CA ASP A 666 2.01 18.15 -11.89
C ASP A 666 2.27 18.35 -13.38
N GLY A 667 1.23 18.13 -14.19
CA GLY A 667 1.31 18.24 -15.65
C GLY A 667 2.07 17.10 -16.33
N GLY A 668 2.43 16.04 -15.60
CA GLY A 668 3.01 14.81 -16.13
C GLY A 668 1.98 13.79 -16.64
N THR A 669 2.48 12.61 -16.99
CA THR A 669 1.67 11.45 -17.38
C THR A 669 0.69 11.09 -16.26
N THR A 670 -0.60 10.92 -16.58
CA THR A 670 -1.63 10.47 -15.63
C THR A 670 -1.97 8.99 -15.80
N ALA A 671 -2.80 8.45 -14.90
CA ALA A 671 -3.31 7.08 -15.01
C ALA A 671 -4.14 6.86 -16.29
N GLU A 672 -4.89 7.87 -16.74
CA GLU A 672 -5.64 7.86 -18.00
C GLU A 672 -4.70 7.77 -19.21
N ASP A 673 -3.64 8.59 -19.21
CA ASP A 673 -2.60 8.52 -20.25
C ASP A 673 -1.96 7.13 -20.27
N ALA A 674 -1.71 6.52 -19.11
CA ALA A 674 -1.13 5.19 -19.01
C ALA A 674 -2.00 4.10 -19.67
N VAL A 675 -3.33 4.17 -19.52
CA VAL A 675 -4.26 3.28 -20.23
C VAL A 675 -4.17 3.49 -21.74
N ALA A 676 -4.13 4.73 -22.21
CA ALA A 676 -4.00 5.03 -23.63
C ALA A 676 -2.65 4.56 -24.21
N ILE A 677 -1.55 4.74 -23.45
CA ILE A 677 -0.21 4.24 -23.81
C ILE A 677 -0.21 2.72 -23.89
N ALA A 678 -0.74 2.03 -22.87
CA ALA A 678 -0.83 0.58 -22.84
C ALA A 678 -1.67 0.04 -24.01
N ARG A 679 -2.80 0.68 -24.32
CA ARG A 679 -3.66 0.33 -25.47
C ARG A 679 -2.91 0.47 -26.79
N ALA A 680 -2.10 1.52 -26.95
CA ALA A 680 -1.30 1.72 -28.15
C ALA A 680 -0.25 0.62 -28.33
N PHE A 681 0.50 0.27 -27.27
CA PHE A 681 1.47 -0.83 -27.35
C PHE A 681 0.81 -2.19 -27.58
N ALA A 682 -0.33 -2.47 -26.93
CA ALA A 682 -1.09 -3.69 -27.17
C ALA A 682 -1.55 -3.80 -28.63
N ALA A 683 -2.02 -2.68 -29.23
CA ALA A 683 -2.41 -2.64 -30.65
C ALA A 683 -1.24 -2.89 -31.61
N HIS A 684 -0.01 -2.55 -31.22
CA HIS A 684 1.21 -2.83 -31.97
C HIS A 684 1.77 -4.24 -31.73
N GLY A 685 1.17 -5.03 -30.83
CA GLY A 685 1.52 -6.42 -30.59
C GLY A 685 2.34 -6.68 -29.33
N ALA A 686 2.32 -5.79 -28.35
CA ALA A 686 2.82 -6.08 -27.01
C ALA A 686 1.97 -7.18 -26.35
N ASP A 687 2.63 -8.21 -25.84
CA ASP A 687 1.97 -9.39 -25.26
C ASP A 687 1.56 -9.19 -23.80
N ALA A 688 2.28 -8.32 -23.09
CA ALA A 688 1.93 -7.88 -21.74
C ALA A 688 2.53 -6.50 -21.44
N ILE A 689 1.98 -5.82 -20.43
CA ILE A 689 2.48 -4.54 -19.93
C ILE A 689 3.02 -4.72 -18.50
N ASP A 690 4.29 -4.39 -18.26
CA ASP A 690 4.87 -4.22 -16.92
C ASP A 690 4.61 -2.79 -16.43
N VAL A 691 3.86 -2.67 -15.35
CA VAL A 691 3.29 -1.39 -14.91
C VAL A 691 4.01 -0.87 -13.67
N SER A 692 4.96 0.04 -13.91
CA SER A 692 5.68 0.79 -12.87
C SER A 692 5.15 2.23 -12.74
N THR A 693 5.84 3.08 -11.99
CA THR A 693 5.53 4.52 -11.87
C THR A 693 6.80 5.34 -11.66
N GLY A 694 6.74 6.63 -11.97
CA GLY A 694 7.73 7.62 -11.58
C GLY A 694 9.10 7.50 -12.25
N GLN A 695 10.08 8.10 -11.58
CA GLN A 695 11.47 8.37 -11.95
C GLN A 695 11.66 9.19 -13.22
N VAL A 696 10.62 9.91 -13.65
CA VAL A 696 10.63 10.70 -14.89
C VAL A 696 11.28 12.06 -14.69
N VAL A 697 10.96 12.71 -13.57
CA VAL A 697 11.54 13.96 -13.09
C VAL A 697 12.08 13.76 -11.66
N ALA A 698 13.05 14.57 -11.25
CA ALA A 698 13.73 14.39 -9.96
C ALA A 698 12.95 14.97 -8.77
N ASP A 699 12.00 15.87 -9.03
CA ASP A 699 11.13 16.54 -8.05
C ASP A 699 9.76 15.86 -7.89
N GLU A 700 9.64 14.60 -8.32
CA GLU A 700 8.43 13.81 -8.15
C GLU A 700 8.10 13.52 -6.67
N HIS A 701 6.81 13.28 -6.39
CA HIS A 701 6.31 12.99 -5.04
C HIS A 701 5.48 11.69 -5.01
N PRO A 702 6.12 10.50 -5.03
CA PRO A 702 5.41 9.24 -5.02
C PRO A 702 4.74 8.93 -3.68
N GLU A 703 3.50 8.47 -3.71
CA GLU A 703 2.80 7.97 -2.52
C GLU A 703 3.15 6.48 -2.28
N TYR A 704 4.22 6.24 -1.51
CA TYR A 704 4.65 4.88 -1.21
C TYR A 704 3.71 4.13 -0.26
N GLY A 705 3.59 2.82 -0.48
CA GLY A 705 2.83 1.91 0.37
C GLY A 705 2.93 0.46 -0.12
N ARG A 706 2.28 -0.46 0.59
CA ARG A 706 2.18 -1.87 0.15
C ARG A 706 1.42 -1.95 -1.18
N SER A 707 2.04 -2.53 -2.20
CA SER A 707 1.43 -2.76 -3.52
C SER A 707 0.90 -1.46 -4.14
N TYR A 708 1.62 -0.34 -3.94
CA TYR A 708 1.14 1.01 -4.28
C TYR A 708 0.99 1.25 -5.79
N GLN A 709 1.69 0.49 -6.63
CA GLN A 709 1.59 0.61 -8.10
C GLN A 709 0.51 -0.32 -8.68
N THR A 710 0.04 -1.30 -7.91
CA THR A 710 -0.92 -2.29 -8.40
C THR A 710 -2.26 -1.71 -8.89
N PRO A 711 -2.82 -0.62 -8.34
CA PRO A 711 -4.02 0.00 -8.90
C PRO A 711 -3.89 0.42 -10.37
N TYR A 712 -2.70 0.83 -10.81
CA TYR A 712 -2.46 1.17 -12.22
C TYR A 712 -2.45 -0.08 -13.10
N ALA A 713 -1.83 -1.17 -12.63
CA ALA A 713 -1.84 -2.45 -13.33
C ALA A 713 -3.26 -3.01 -13.46
N ASP A 714 -4.01 -2.97 -12.36
CA ASP A 714 -5.40 -3.40 -12.27
C ASP A 714 -6.29 -2.65 -13.28
N ARG A 715 -6.16 -1.31 -13.32
CA ARG A 715 -6.88 -0.47 -14.27
C ARG A 715 -6.54 -0.79 -15.73
N ILE A 716 -5.25 -0.88 -16.08
CA ILE A 716 -4.82 -1.21 -17.45
C ILE A 716 -5.36 -2.57 -17.87
N ARG A 717 -5.30 -3.57 -16.98
CA ARG A 717 -5.80 -4.92 -17.25
C ARG A 717 -7.28 -4.91 -17.61
N HIS A 718 -8.11 -4.22 -16.82
CA HIS A 718 -9.56 -4.20 -17.03
C HIS A 718 -9.99 -3.32 -18.22
N GLU A 719 -9.35 -2.17 -18.44
CA GLU A 719 -9.74 -1.27 -19.53
C GLU A 719 -9.16 -1.65 -20.90
N VAL A 720 -7.99 -2.29 -20.93
CA VAL A 720 -7.30 -2.65 -22.18
C VAL A 720 -7.50 -4.13 -22.55
N GLY A 721 -7.67 -5.01 -21.56
CA GLY A 721 -7.81 -6.46 -21.80
C GLY A 721 -6.50 -7.14 -22.18
N VAL A 722 -5.35 -6.54 -21.85
CA VAL A 722 -4.00 -7.10 -22.07
C VAL A 722 -3.47 -7.69 -20.76
N PRO A 723 -2.69 -8.79 -20.79
CA PRO A 723 -2.00 -9.27 -19.60
C PRO A 723 -1.11 -8.19 -18.98
N VAL A 724 -1.07 -8.15 -17.64
CA VAL A 724 -0.21 -7.19 -16.93
C VAL A 724 0.73 -7.87 -15.95
N ILE A 725 1.88 -7.24 -15.74
CA ILE A 725 2.86 -7.57 -14.71
C ILE A 725 2.83 -6.45 -13.67
N ALA A 726 2.43 -6.77 -12.44
CA ALA A 726 2.39 -5.82 -11.35
C ALA A 726 3.71 -5.78 -10.59
N VAL A 727 4.17 -4.57 -10.28
CA VAL A 727 5.29 -4.25 -9.39
C VAL A 727 4.81 -3.37 -8.22
N GLY A 728 5.73 -2.74 -7.48
CA GLY A 728 5.41 -1.71 -6.49
C GLY A 728 5.30 -2.21 -5.06
N ALA A 729 6.41 -2.72 -4.50
CA ALA A 729 6.51 -3.18 -3.10
C ALA A 729 5.67 -4.42 -2.75
N ILE A 730 5.43 -5.30 -3.71
CA ILE A 730 5.00 -6.69 -3.49
C ILE A 730 6.11 -7.40 -2.72
N SER A 731 5.82 -7.88 -1.50
CA SER A 731 6.85 -8.32 -0.56
C SER A 731 6.61 -9.71 0.06
N SER A 732 5.40 -10.26 -0.08
CA SER A 732 5.03 -11.57 0.48
C SER A 732 4.42 -12.49 -0.57
N TRP A 733 4.45 -13.81 -0.35
CA TRP A 733 3.75 -14.76 -1.22
C TRP A 733 2.22 -14.57 -1.15
N ASP A 734 1.74 -14.09 -0.01
CA ASP A 734 0.33 -13.79 0.22
C ASP A 734 -0.14 -12.55 -0.56
N ASP A 735 0.73 -11.55 -0.76
CA ASP A 735 0.49 -10.49 -1.75
C ASP A 735 0.27 -11.09 -3.15
N VAL A 736 1.17 -11.97 -3.58
CA VAL A 736 1.11 -12.57 -4.93
C VAL A 736 -0.19 -13.34 -5.12
N ASN A 737 -0.54 -14.23 -4.18
CA ASN A 737 -1.78 -15.00 -4.26
C ASN A 737 -3.02 -14.09 -4.25
N SER A 738 -3.04 -13.07 -3.38
CA SER A 738 -4.16 -12.13 -3.29
C SER A 738 -4.37 -11.36 -4.59
N LEU A 739 -3.30 -10.84 -5.19
CA LEU A 739 -3.37 -10.05 -6.42
C LEU A 739 -3.85 -10.87 -7.62
N LEU A 740 -3.37 -12.12 -7.73
CA LEU A 740 -3.78 -13.03 -8.80
C LEU A 740 -5.25 -13.42 -8.67
N LEU A 741 -5.67 -13.89 -7.49
CA LEU A 741 -7.05 -14.34 -7.26
C LEU A 741 -8.06 -13.20 -7.38
N ALA A 742 -7.69 -11.98 -6.96
CA ALA A 742 -8.53 -10.79 -7.13
C ALA A 742 -8.62 -10.30 -8.59
N GLY A 743 -7.87 -10.89 -9.52
CA GLY A 743 -7.88 -10.52 -10.93
C GLY A 743 -7.18 -9.19 -11.24
N ARG A 744 -6.30 -8.72 -10.35
CA ARG A 744 -5.60 -7.43 -10.49
C ARG A 744 -4.35 -7.49 -11.36
N THR A 745 -3.80 -8.70 -11.54
CA THR A 745 -2.59 -8.93 -12.33
C THR A 745 -2.51 -10.37 -12.81
N ASP A 746 -1.71 -10.62 -13.83
CA ASP A 746 -1.47 -11.96 -14.37
C ASP A 746 -0.11 -12.52 -13.93
N LEU A 747 0.86 -11.63 -13.68
CA LEU A 747 2.18 -11.93 -13.13
C LEU A 747 2.55 -10.92 -12.04
N CYS A 748 3.38 -11.32 -11.08
CA CYS A 748 3.91 -10.43 -10.03
C CYS A 748 5.43 -10.37 -10.14
N ALA A 749 5.96 -9.15 -10.31
CA ALA A 749 7.39 -8.90 -10.35
C ALA A 749 7.89 -8.37 -9.00
N LEU A 750 8.86 -9.08 -8.43
CA LEU A 750 9.48 -8.76 -7.14
C LEU A 750 10.97 -8.42 -7.36
N ALA A 751 11.42 -7.35 -6.72
CA ALA A 751 12.80 -6.86 -6.83
C ALA A 751 13.58 -7.14 -5.53
N ARG A 752 13.47 -6.22 -4.56
CA ARG A 752 14.18 -6.28 -3.27
C ARG A 752 14.01 -7.61 -2.50
N PRO A 753 12.84 -8.29 -2.49
CA PRO A 753 12.73 -9.62 -1.89
C PRO A 753 13.75 -10.62 -2.44
N HIS A 754 13.99 -10.63 -3.77
CA HIS A 754 14.99 -11.49 -4.40
C HIS A 754 16.44 -11.00 -4.26
N LEU A 755 16.66 -9.73 -3.88
CA LEU A 755 17.99 -9.26 -3.44
C LEU A 755 18.31 -9.77 -2.04
N TYR A 756 17.34 -9.71 -1.14
CA TYR A 756 17.45 -10.21 0.22
C TYR A 756 17.58 -11.74 0.26
N ASP A 757 16.80 -12.43 -0.56
CA ASP A 757 16.74 -13.88 -0.62
C ASP A 757 16.64 -14.37 -2.07
N PRO A 758 17.73 -14.87 -2.68
CA PRO A 758 17.69 -15.37 -4.06
C PRO A 758 16.79 -16.60 -4.23
N HIS A 759 16.46 -17.31 -3.15
CA HIS A 759 15.60 -18.50 -3.14
C HIS A 759 14.19 -18.20 -2.61
N TRP A 760 13.80 -16.91 -2.56
CA TRP A 760 12.52 -16.45 -2.03
C TRP A 760 11.31 -17.25 -2.55
N THR A 761 11.29 -17.60 -3.84
CA THR A 761 10.17 -18.37 -4.42
C THR A 761 10.11 -19.81 -3.91
N LEU A 762 11.26 -20.47 -3.69
CA LEU A 762 11.32 -21.79 -3.06
C LEU A 762 10.94 -21.72 -1.57
N HIS A 763 11.37 -20.68 -0.85
CA HIS A 763 10.99 -20.49 0.54
C HIS A 763 9.50 -20.19 0.69
N ALA A 764 8.93 -19.37 -0.20
CA ALA A 764 7.49 -19.17 -0.30
C ALA A 764 6.71 -20.48 -0.55
N ALA A 765 7.26 -21.38 -1.37
CA ALA A 765 6.69 -22.72 -1.56
C ALA A 765 6.74 -23.53 -0.25
N ALA A 766 7.89 -23.55 0.43
CA ALA A 766 8.05 -24.27 1.69
C ALA A 766 7.15 -23.71 2.81
N GLU A 767 6.98 -22.40 2.90
CA GLU A 767 6.07 -21.73 3.86
C GLU A 767 4.61 -22.11 3.62
N GLN A 768 4.21 -22.29 2.36
CA GLN A 768 2.88 -22.76 1.97
C GLN A 768 2.75 -24.29 1.94
N GLY A 769 3.80 -25.03 2.30
CA GLY A 769 3.82 -26.50 2.25
C GLY A 769 3.70 -27.09 0.84
N TYR A 770 4.09 -26.35 -0.19
CA TYR A 770 4.00 -26.76 -1.59
C TYR A 770 5.28 -27.44 -2.09
N GLU A 771 5.16 -28.65 -2.62
CA GLU A 771 6.26 -29.45 -3.19
C GLU A 771 6.06 -29.78 -4.69
N GLY A 772 5.11 -29.09 -5.36
CA GLY A 772 4.70 -29.40 -6.73
C GLY A 772 5.62 -28.82 -7.83
N PRO A 773 5.28 -29.07 -9.11
CA PRO A 773 6.13 -28.75 -10.26
C PRO A 773 6.27 -27.24 -10.54
N GLY A 774 5.46 -26.38 -9.91
CA GLY A 774 5.58 -24.93 -10.03
C GLY A 774 6.78 -24.34 -9.30
N ALA A 775 7.40 -25.08 -8.37
CA ALA A 775 8.58 -24.63 -7.61
C ALA A 775 9.52 -25.81 -7.29
N PRO A 776 10.10 -26.46 -8.31
CA PRO A 776 10.91 -27.65 -8.10
C PRO A 776 12.25 -27.27 -7.45
N TRP A 777 12.57 -27.89 -6.32
CA TRP A 777 13.88 -27.75 -5.70
C TRP A 777 14.95 -28.43 -6.56
N PRO A 778 16.05 -27.74 -6.91
CA PRO A 778 17.21 -28.38 -7.54
C PRO A 778 17.66 -29.61 -6.75
N ALA A 779 18.03 -30.69 -7.43
CA ALA A 779 18.37 -31.96 -6.76
C ALA A 779 19.42 -31.80 -5.63
N PRO A 780 20.50 -31.01 -5.79
CA PRO A 780 21.46 -30.75 -4.71
C PRO A 780 20.89 -29.95 -3.52
N TYR A 781 19.78 -29.22 -3.69
CA TYR A 781 19.18 -28.37 -2.65
C TYR A 781 18.05 -29.06 -1.88
N ARG A 782 17.62 -30.26 -2.28
CA ARG A 782 16.47 -30.95 -1.66
C ARG A 782 16.61 -31.14 -0.15
N ALA A 783 17.80 -31.33 0.37
CA ALA A 783 18.02 -31.44 1.83
C ALA A 783 17.63 -30.15 2.59
N GLY A 784 17.61 -29.00 1.91
CA GLY A 784 17.18 -27.70 2.43
C GLY A 784 15.72 -27.34 2.12
N SER A 785 14.92 -28.26 1.56
CA SER A 785 13.55 -27.94 1.09
C SER A 785 12.52 -27.70 2.20
N ARG A 786 12.95 -27.74 3.46
CA ARG A 786 12.12 -27.55 4.64
C ARG A 786 12.69 -26.42 5.47
N ARG A 787 11.80 -25.66 6.12
CA ARG A 787 12.19 -24.61 7.06
C ARG A 787 13.12 -25.22 8.13
N PRO A 788 14.33 -24.67 8.34
CA PRO A 788 15.20 -25.13 9.41
C PRO A 788 14.51 -25.00 10.76
N ASN A 789 14.69 -26.00 11.64
CA ASN A 789 14.19 -25.94 13.01
C ASN A 789 14.96 -24.88 13.81
N THR A 790 14.51 -23.63 13.76
CA THR A 790 14.90 -22.62 14.74
C THR A 790 14.06 -22.83 15.99
N GLY A 791 14.67 -22.85 17.19
CA GLY A 791 14.01 -23.23 18.45
C GLY A 791 12.60 -22.65 18.64
N ARG A 792 11.68 -23.49 19.15
CA ARG A 792 10.24 -23.29 19.45
C ARG A 792 9.61 -21.99 18.91
N THR A 793 8.96 -22.07 17.75
CA THR A 793 8.13 -20.98 17.20
C THR A 793 6.71 -21.40 16.78
N ASP A 794 6.24 -22.59 17.18
CA ASP A 794 4.87 -22.99 16.85
C ASP A 794 4.03 -23.10 18.13
N ALA A 795 2.99 -22.26 18.22
CA ALA A 795 1.79 -22.59 18.97
C ALA A 795 1.35 -24.02 18.57
N PRO A 796 0.89 -24.86 19.51
CA PRO A 796 0.57 -26.25 19.21
C PRO A 796 -0.46 -26.32 18.07
N ARG A 797 -0.07 -26.93 16.93
CA ARG A 797 -1.01 -27.20 15.82
C ARG A 797 -2.23 -27.93 16.39
N PRO A 798 -3.47 -27.52 16.07
CA PRO A 798 -4.66 -28.25 16.49
C PRO A 798 -4.57 -29.68 15.95
N ARG A 799 -4.41 -30.66 16.84
CA ARG A 799 -4.33 -32.10 16.47
C ARG A 799 -5.67 -32.80 16.52
N LEU A 800 -6.72 -32.11 16.94
CA LEU A 800 -8.06 -32.66 17.14
C LEU A 800 -9.08 -31.67 16.57
N THR A 801 -9.68 -32.02 15.44
CA THR A 801 -11.03 -31.59 15.09
C THR A 801 -11.98 -32.56 15.76
N LEU A 802 -12.60 -32.13 16.86
CA LEU A 802 -13.76 -32.84 17.40
C LEU A 802 -14.91 -32.58 16.42
N SER A 803 -15.54 -33.67 15.96
CA SER A 803 -16.61 -33.66 14.95
C SER A 803 -17.89 -33.05 15.48
#